data_AF-A0A2E9TRZ1-F1
#
_entry.id   AF-A0A2E9TRZ1-F1
#
_cell.length_a   1.000
_cell.length_b   1.000
_cell.length_c   1.000
_cell.angle_alpha   90.00
_cell.angle_beta   90.00
_cell.angle_gamma   90.00
#
_symmetry.space_group_name_H-M   'P 1'
#
loop_
_entity.id
_entity.type
_entity.pdbx_description
1 polymer ?
#
loop_
_entity_poly.entity_id
_entity_poly.type
_entity_poly.pdbx_seq_one_letter_code
_entity_poly.pdbx_strand_id
1 'polypeptide(L)'
;MPYGCASARRGRGTNMLNDQEFSDYCRSISLTGEALEYVERVRTGNPSRMVGARAISNVIGFVPSAKMGFSVSAESRMPERAFITLCEYDHRILEFWDQPDPIRIQIKDKKDRLRSIWYTPDYLVLTLSGVRAVEVKDEISCSELCARGSYNWRKCGERYEYYPAKKAFSEVGVQHEVFVYRHETKYKISNIESILSARQSPRYDSSGAEKVKRYLSENVWMSLYDLKEAVGLESFCELVQMIDDGVMIGDLDGSLISSPRGFLVSLQDAYLEQGIKVLKERRPFSTAENVSIDMGLAPSAGRAKQALSRLERIDSGEKSRSTRRWITQIQEGEKLGLTRFQSLLPEYHKSGNRKNKAPDYVLRFLDDYLRSEHCAKRGLSEYRSYIAYKSLARQRHPNVAPVSRTTFRKYLAMVPGDYIGYQRGGRRMSNAMSSATPVLYRGLKTSYAWRTAAVDHYYADIYIVIFNGGDYVFAARPTITGIIDLYSGAVLALSLSLLPPSRKTIAKALRDCVRRHGKLPSELIVDRGAEFKSVYFASLLADLGITLSLRPSAHPRFGGEIEGLFGDFKKMWLVNRPGNTADYKEVRSVDRKFSPERDAVLRPYDFYRELVAFMDWRNAKPVSPGGGSPIYLLNQGQRDFPYIAKKVSIDQEFLIATSVDSKRYKFDPIRGIHIGEMHYWSPELALLGGKNARVEVRPDAENPHLVYAGVNNHWVSCQSARIHEYLTLDPIGQHVHALEVIDALKDKRAIKEQADESLVAIIREMDSLAEHSEIPALTIAPQIEAGSDQDIFSRIRNSRVEPLAVEAWRDQR
;
A
#
# COMPACT_ATOMS: atom_id res chain seq x y z
N MET A 1 -0.36 -9.40 16.67
CA MET A 1 -1.36 -8.60 15.92
C MET A 1 -2.57 -8.49 16.81
N PRO A 2 -3.24 -7.35 16.99
CA PRO A 2 -4.49 -7.39 17.72
C PRO A 2 -5.57 -7.88 16.77
N TYR A 3 -6.18 -8.97 17.18
CA TYR A 3 -7.62 -9.24 17.18
C TYR A 3 -8.48 -8.04 16.81
N GLY A 4 -9.54 -8.28 16.01
CA GLY A 4 -10.49 -7.29 15.50
C GLY A 4 -10.54 -6.04 16.37
N CYS A 5 -9.87 -4.98 15.92
CA CYS A 5 -9.92 -3.71 16.64
C CYS A 5 -11.36 -3.21 16.54
N ALA A 6 -12.10 -3.35 17.64
CA ALA A 6 -13.37 -2.67 17.81
C ALA A 6 -13.12 -1.17 17.71
N SER A 7 -13.95 -0.45 16.96
CA SER A 7 -13.93 1.00 16.97
C SER A 7 -14.20 1.49 18.40
N ALA A 8 -13.43 2.46 18.89
CA ALA A 8 -13.62 3.04 20.22
C ALA A 8 -14.93 3.86 20.28
N ARG A 9 -15.47 4.26 19.11
CA ARG A 9 -16.78 4.91 18.98
C ARG A 9 -17.92 3.86 19.05
N ARG A 10 -18.12 3.24 20.21
CA ARG A 10 -19.31 2.41 20.55
C ARG A 10 -20.63 3.21 20.65
N GLY A 11 -20.76 4.32 19.92
CA GLY A 11 -21.88 5.26 20.02
C GLY A 11 -22.81 5.32 18.80
N ARG A 12 -22.55 4.56 17.73
CA ARG A 12 -23.47 4.41 16.59
C ARG A 12 -23.69 2.92 16.35
N GLY A 13 -24.95 2.48 16.43
CA GLY A 13 -25.37 1.10 16.64
C GLY A 13 -24.59 0.06 15.82
N THR A 14 -23.98 -0.89 16.54
CA THR A 14 -23.58 -2.16 15.96
C THR A 14 -24.85 -2.91 15.56
N ASN A 15 -24.91 -3.43 14.32
CA ASN A 15 -26.03 -4.27 13.86
C ASN A 15 -25.83 -5.75 14.23
N MET A 16 -24.83 -6.07 15.06
CA MET A 16 -24.68 -7.40 15.63
C MET A 16 -25.82 -7.71 16.59
N LEU A 17 -26.20 -8.98 16.64
CA LEU A 17 -27.23 -9.45 17.55
C LEU A 17 -26.72 -9.36 18.99
N ASN A 18 -27.43 -8.67 19.85
CA ASN A 18 -27.19 -8.77 21.29
C ASN A 18 -27.56 -10.17 21.82
N ASP A 19 -27.23 -10.49 23.07
CA ASP A 19 -27.42 -11.83 23.63
C ASP A 19 -28.89 -12.31 23.55
N GLN A 20 -29.84 -11.40 23.72
CA GLN A 20 -31.27 -11.69 23.61
C GLN A 20 -31.68 -11.92 22.15
N GLU A 21 -31.31 -11.02 21.25
CA GLU A 21 -31.59 -11.13 19.81
C GLU A 21 -30.97 -12.40 19.21
N PHE A 22 -29.76 -12.77 19.65
CA PHE A 22 -29.10 -13.99 19.23
C PHE A 22 -29.84 -15.23 19.75
N SER A 23 -30.28 -15.22 21.01
CA SER A 23 -31.08 -16.32 21.57
C SER A 23 -32.40 -16.49 20.82
N ASP A 24 -33.06 -15.40 20.46
CA ASP A 24 -34.29 -15.40 19.66
C ASP A 24 -34.01 -15.90 18.22
N TYR A 25 -32.90 -15.45 17.63
CA TYR A 25 -32.44 -15.94 16.33
C TYR A 25 -32.20 -17.45 16.33
N CYS A 26 -31.42 -17.98 17.28
CA CYS A 26 -31.14 -19.41 17.40
C CYS A 26 -32.42 -20.24 17.54
N ARG A 27 -33.39 -19.76 18.32
CA ARG A 27 -34.72 -20.39 18.41
C ARG A 27 -35.47 -20.37 17.07
N SER A 28 -35.42 -19.26 16.34
CA SER A 28 -36.13 -19.11 15.05
C SER A 28 -35.63 -20.06 13.96
N ILE A 29 -34.33 -20.40 13.98
CA ILE A 29 -33.71 -21.32 13.02
C ILE A 29 -33.51 -22.73 13.59
N SER A 30 -34.04 -23.01 14.79
CA SER A 30 -33.89 -24.29 15.50
C SER A 30 -32.43 -24.72 15.70
N LEU A 31 -31.51 -23.76 15.92
CA LEU A 31 -30.09 -24.03 16.16
C LEU A 31 -29.91 -24.55 17.58
N THR A 32 -29.47 -25.80 17.73
CA THR A 32 -29.36 -26.51 19.01
C THR A 32 -28.14 -27.42 19.04
N GLY A 33 -27.76 -27.93 20.23
CA GLY A 33 -26.69 -28.92 20.40
C GLY A 33 -25.32 -28.40 19.96
N GLU A 34 -24.55 -29.26 19.28
CA GLU A 34 -23.18 -28.96 18.83
C GLU A 34 -23.10 -27.72 17.91
N ALA A 35 -24.15 -27.47 17.11
CA ALA A 35 -24.19 -26.32 16.21
C ALA A 35 -24.25 -25.00 16.98
N LEU A 36 -25.07 -24.94 18.04
CA LEU A 36 -25.18 -23.76 18.90
C LEU A 36 -23.86 -23.51 19.63
N GLU A 37 -23.28 -24.54 20.24
CA GLU A 37 -21.99 -24.43 20.94
C GLU A 37 -20.86 -23.98 20.00
N TYR A 38 -20.85 -24.47 18.75
CA TYR A 38 -19.89 -24.04 17.75
C TYR A 38 -20.04 -22.55 17.42
N VAL A 39 -21.26 -22.07 17.20
CA VAL A 39 -21.52 -20.66 16.87
C VAL A 39 -21.21 -19.75 18.04
N GLU A 40 -21.63 -20.10 19.27
CA GLU A 40 -21.31 -19.33 20.47
C GLU A 40 -19.81 -19.20 20.69
N ARG A 41 -19.07 -20.29 20.50
CA ARG A 41 -17.61 -20.29 20.62
C ARG A 41 -16.95 -19.41 19.57
N VAL A 42 -17.47 -19.36 18.34
CA VAL A 42 -16.98 -18.46 17.30
C VAL A 42 -17.31 -16.99 17.61
N ARG A 43 -18.53 -16.69 18.07
CA ARG A 43 -18.96 -15.31 18.39
C ARG A 43 -18.23 -14.72 19.60
N THR A 44 -17.87 -15.56 20.57
CA THR A 44 -17.16 -15.16 21.79
C THR A 44 -15.64 -15.32 21.69
N GLY A 45 -15.19 -16.14 20.74
CA GLY A 45 -13.79 -16.47 20.51
C GLY A 45 -13.05 -15.42 19.70
N ASN A 46 -11.72 -15.44 19.81
CA ASN A 46 -10.84 -14.75 18.87
C ASN A 46 -10.70 -15.58 17.58
N PRO A 47 -10.42 -14.97 16.42
CA PRO A 47 -10.14 -15.70 15.18
C PRO A 47 -9.11 -16.81 15.40
N SER A 48 -9.42 -18.03 14.94
CA SER A 48 -8.68 -19.25 15.30
C SER A 48 -7.25 -19.29 14.73
N ARG A 49 -6.94 -18.44 13.74
CA ARG A 49 -5.61 -18.31 13.13
C ARG A 49 -5.28 -16.85 12.83
N MET A 50 -4.01 -16.51 12.96
CA MET A 50 -3.49 -15.21 12.54
C MET A 50 -3.41 -15.14 11.02
N VAL A 51 -4.23 -14.28 10.42
CA VAL A 51 -4.22 -14.00 8.99
C VAL A 51 -2.84 -13.48 8.56
N GLY A 52 -2.29 -14.09 7.52
CA GLY A 52 -1.10 -13.57 6.85
C GLY A 52 0.27 -13.95 7.43
N ALA A 53 0.36 -14.79 8.46
CA ALA A 53 1.66 -15.26 9.00
C ALA A 53 2.53 -16.00 7.94
N ARG A 54 1.90 -16.55 6.90
CA ARG A 54 2.55 -17.28 5.79
C ARG A 54 2.20 -16.75 4.39
N ALA A 55 1.35 -15.72 4.27
CA ALA A 55 0.90 -15.22 2.97
C ALA A 55 2.04 -14.44 2.29
N ILE A 56 2.62 -14.99 1.22
CA ILE A 56 3.80 -14.43 0.53
C ILE A 56 3.41 -13.72 -0.79
N SER A 57 2.29 -14.12 -1.40
CA SER A 57 1.82 -13.65 -2.72
C SER A 57 0.63 -12.69 -2.69
N ASN A 58 -0.17 -12.70 -1.62
CA ASN A 58 -1.44 -11.97 -1.58
C ASN A 58 -1.37 -10.70 -0.72
N VAL A 59 -2.20 -9.72 -1.09
CA VAL A 59 -2.45 -8.52 -0.27
C VAL A 59 -3.36 -8.94 0.88
N ILE A 60 -2.96 -8.65 2.11
CA ILE A 60 -3.78 -8.88 3.31
C ILE A 60 -4.55 -7.60 3.60
N GLY A 61 -5.86 -7.68 3.75
CA GLY A 61 -6.72 -6.55 4.08
C GLY A 61 -7.28 -6.65 5.50
N PHE A 62 -7.45 -5.52 6.17
CA PHE A 62 -8.29 -5.35 7.36
C PHE A 62 -9.37 -4.33 7.01
N VAL A 63 -10.60 -4.80 6.90
CA VAL A 63 -11.75 -4.04 6.41
C VAL A 63 -12.65 -3.69 7.60
N PRO A 64 -12.78 -2.40 7.96
CA PRO A 64 -13.78 -1.97 8.95
C PRO A 64 -15.18 -2.33 8.45
N SER A 65 -15.90 -3.15 9.22
CA SER A 65 -17.30 -3.50 8.94
C SER A 65 -18.22 -2.67 9.83
N ALA A 66 -19.20 -1.98 9.24
CA ALA A 66 -20.24 -1.29 9.99
C ALA A 66 -21.22 -2.30 10.58
N LYS A 67 -21.48 -3.41 9.88
CA LYS A 67 -22.31 -4.52 10.35
C LYS A 67 -21.74 -5.17 11.61
N MET A 68 -20.45 -5.50 11.60
CA MET A 68 -19.78 -6.19 12.70
C MET A 68 -19.25 -5.24 13.79
N GLY A 69 -19.06 -3.95 13.50
CA GLY A 69 -18.49 -2.99 14.47
C GLY A 69 -16.99 -3.17 14.78
N PHE A 70 -16.32 -4.09 14.08
CA PHE A 70 -14.88 -4.32 14.14
C PHE A 70 -14.30 -4.56 12.74
N SER A 71 -12.97 -4.58 12.64
CA SER A 71 -12.28 -4.88 11.38
C SER A 71 -12.20 -6.37 11.12
N VAL A 72 -12.69 -6.82 9.96
CA VAL A 72 -12.62 -8.21 9.48
C VAL A 72 -11.42 -8.37 8.56
N SER A 73 -10.68 -9.47 8.69
CA SER A 73 -9.47 -9.70 7.90
C SER A 73 -9.76 -10.46 6.59
N ALA A 74 -8.96 -10.19 5.56
CA ALA A 74 -9.03 -10.85 4.25
C ALA A 74 -7.62 -11.24 3.78
N GLU A 75 -7.40 -12.52 3.46
CA GLU A 75 -6.12 -13.04 2.96
C GLU A 75 -5.95 -12.87 1.44
N SER A 76 -7.02 -12.52 0.72
CA SER A 76 -7.00 -12.29 -0.72
C SER A 76 -7.75 -11.02 -1.13
N ARG A 77 -7.11 -10.22 -2.01
CA ARG A 77 -7.66 -8.93 -2.48
C ARG A 77 -8.92 -9.08 -3.34
N MET A 78 -9.09 -10.21 -4.02
CA MET A 78 -10.19 -10.41 -4.96
C MET A 78 -11.28 -11.30 -4.37
N PRO A 79 -11.10 -12.62 -4.16
CA PRO A 79 -12.19 -13.47 -3.67
C PRO A 79 -12.72 -13.09 -2.28
N GLU A 80 -11.87 -13.00 -1.27
CA GLU A 80 -12.32 -12.76 0.11
C GLU A 80 -12.80 -11.33 0.33
N ARG A 81 -12.10 -10.33 -0.22
CA ARG A 81 -12.56 -8.94 -0.12
C ARG A 81 -13.89 -8.72 -0.85
N ALA A 82 -14.10 -9.38 -1.98
CA ALA A 82 -15.39 -9.39 -2.65
C ALA A 82 -16.47 -10.02 -1.76
N PHE A 83 -16.16 -11.15 -1.12
CA PHE A 83 -17.07 -11.81 -0.20
C PHE A 83 -17.48 -10.91 0.98
N ILE A 84 -16.51 -10.29 1.67
CA ILE A 84 -16.78 -9.33 2.75
C ILE A 84 -17.68 -8.18 2.26
N THR A 85 -17.40 -7.64 1.08
CA THR A 85 -18.21 -6.55 0.49
C THR A 85 -19.65 -6.98 0.25
N LEU A 86 -19.86 -8.21 -0.22
CA LEU A 86 -21.21 -8.78 -0.40
C LEU A 86 -21.90 -9.02 0.94
N CYS A 87 -21.18 -9.51 1.95
CA CYS A 87 -21.71 -9.71 3.31
C CYS A 87 -22.13 -8.39 3.96
N GLU A 88 -21.35 -7.32 3.78
CA GLU A 88 -21.67 -5.99 4.27
C GLU A 88 -22.94 -5.43 3.59
N TYR A 89 -23.10 -5.68 2.29
CA TYR A 89 -24.21 -5.18 1.49
C TYR A 89 -25.53 -5.93 1.70
N ASP A 90 -25.48 -7.26 1.79
CA ASP A 90 -26.69 -8.09 1.86
C ASP A 90 -27.37 -7.97 3.23
N HIS A 91 -28.57 -7.40 3.26
CA HIS A 91 -29.36 -7.23 4.49
C HIS A 91 -29.80 -8.56 5.12
N ARG A 92 -29.76 -9.67 4.37
CA ARG A 92 -30.12 -11.01 4.87
C ARG A 92 -29.00 -11.66 5.67
N ILE A 93 -27.79 -11.10 5.64
CA ILE A 93 -26.66 -11.51 6.47
C ILE A 93 -26.68 -10.66 7.73
N LEU A 94 -26.78 -11.30 8.89
CA LEU A 94 -26.82 -10.65 10.20
C LEU A 94 -25.40 -10.45 10.73
N GLU A 95 -24.59 -11.51 10.69
CA GLU A 95 -23.20 -11.50 11.16
C GLU A 95 -22.33 -12.36 10.25
N PHE A 96 -21.04 -12.03 10.19
CA PHE A 96 -20.04 -12.83 9.49
C PHE A 96 -18.69 -12.75 10.22
N TRP A 97 -18.08 -13.90 10.45
CA TRP A 97 -16.90 -14.07 11.29
C TRP A 97 -15.78 -14.71 10.49
N ASP A 98 -14.61 -14.10 10.46
CA ASP A 98 -13.43 -14.61 9.76
C ASP A 98 -12.68 -15.67 10.56
N GLN A 99 -12.19 -16.71 9.87
CA GLN A 99 -11.36 -17.78 10.45
C GLN A 99 -11.98 -18.40 11.73
N PRO A 100 -13.23 -18.91 11.68
CA PRO A 100 -13.87 -19.57 12.83
C PRO A 100 -13.11 -20.82 13.29
N ASP A 101 -13.54 -21.45 14.37
CA ASP A 101 -12.83 -22.59 14.93
C ASP A 101 -12.69 -23.77 13.95
N PRO A 102 -11.52 -24.43 13.93
CA PRO A 102 -11.30 -25.57 13.05
C PRO A 102 -12.09 -26.80 13.50
N ILE A 103 -12.58 -27.56 12.54
CA ILE A 103 -13.15 -28.90 12.76
C ILE A 103 -12.27 -29.98 12.12
N ARG A 104 -12.42 -31.23 12.57
CA ARG A 104 -11.73 -32.37 11.93
C ARG A 104 -12.50 -32.81 10.69
N ILE A 105 -11.78 -32.95 9.58
CA ILE A 105 -12.32 -33.51 8.33
C ILE A 105 -11.47 -34.69 7.85
N GLN A 106 -12.05 -35.55 7.02
CA GLN A 106 -11.34 -36.67 6.38
C GLN A 106 -11.13 -36.40 4.89
N ILE A 107 -9.87 -36.29 4.48
CA ILE A 107 -9.49 -36.03 3.08
C ILE A 107 -8.76 -37.23 2.48
N LYS A 108 -8.81 -37.37 1.16
CA LYS A 108 -7.87 -38.23 0.43
C LYS A 108 -6.64 -37.44 -0.04
N ASP A 109 -5.44 -37.99 0.16
CA ASP A 109 -4.18 -37.40 -0.28
C ASP A 109 -3.87 -37.71 -1.77
N LYS A 110 -2.70 -37.27 -2.27
CA LYS A 110 -2.27 -37.51 -3.66
C LYS A 110 -2.03 -38.99 -4.00
N LYS A 111 -1.94 -39.86 -2.99
CA LYS A 111 -1.77 -41.32 -3.13
C LYS A 111 -3.09 -42.06 -2.82
N ASP A 112 -4.21 -41.35 -2.83
CA ASP A 112 -5.57 -41.82 -2.52
C ASP A 112 -5.74 -42.37 -1.09
N ARG A 113 -4.87 -42.00 -0.14
CA ARG A 113 -4.96 -42.43 1.25
C ARG A 113 -5.83 -41.48 2.06
N LEU A 114 -6.72 -42.04 2.89
CA LEU A 114 -7.53 -41.28 3.84
C LEU A 114 -6.66 -40.71 4.97
N ARG A 115 -6.82 -39.42 5.24
CA ARG A 115 -6.12 -38.71 6.32
C ARG A 115 -7.07 -37.74 7.02
N SER A 116 -7.02 -37.72 8.35
CA SER A 116 -7.69 -36.68 9.13
C SER A 116 -6.83 -35.42 9.21
N ILE A 117 -7.43 -34.26 8.93
CA ILE A 117 -6.80 -32.95 9.05
C ILE A 117 -7.73 -31.98 9.79
N TRP A 118 -7.14 -30.94 10.38
CA TRP A 118 -7.88 -29.80 10.92
C TRP A 118 -8.18 -28.81 9.78
N TYR A 119 -9.46 -28.56 9.55
CA TYR A 119 -9.95 -27.64 8.55
C TYR A 119 -10.59 -26.42 9.21
N THR A 120 -10.17 -25.25 8.77
CA THR A 120 -10.71 -23.95 9.16
C THR A 120 -11.40 -23.41 7.91
N PRO A 121 -12.72 -23.22 7.88
CA PRO A 121 -13.36 -22.52 6.77
C PRO A 121 -12.94 -21.04 6.81
N ASP A 122 -13.10 -20.33 5.69
CA ASP A 122 -12.67 -18.93 5.63
C ASP A 122 -13.59 -18.03 6.47
N TYR A 123 -14.90 -18.29 6.46
CA TYR A 123 -15.89 -17.52 7.22
C TYR A 123 -16.99 -18.40 7.84
N LEU A 124 -17.60 -17.90 8.91
CA LEU A 124 -18.90 -18.35 9.42
C LEU A 124 -19.91 -17.21 9.22
N VAL A 125 -21.05 -17.47 8.59
CA VAL A 125 -22.07 -16.46 8.28
C VAL A 125 -23.40 -16.83 8.92
N LEU A 126 -23.98 -15.89 9.67
CA LEU A 126 -25.34 -15.97 10.19
C LEU A 126 -26.25 -15.25 9.22
N THR A 127 -27.17 -16.00 8.60
CA THR A 127 -28.19 -15.46 7.68
C THR A 127 -29.56 -15.53 8.32
N LEU A 128 -30.54 -14.78 7.79
CA LEU A 128 -31.96 -14.93 8.16
C LEU A 128 -32.48 -16.37 8.00
N SER A 129 -31.83 -17.19 7.15
CA SER A 129 -32.24 -18.57 6.85
C SER A 129 -31.46 -19.65 7.61
N GLY A 130 -30.48 -19.28 8.44
CA GLY A 130 -29.61 -20.22 9.14
C GLY A 130 -28.12 -19.90 9.03
N VAL A 131 -27.30 -20.78 9.61
CA VAL A 131 -25.85 -20.63 9.77
C VAL A 131 -25.08 -21.39 8.68
N ARG A 132 -24.05 -20.75 8.13
CA ARG A 132 -23.24 -21.29 7.02
C ARG A 132 -21.74 -21.13 7.28
N ALA A 133 -20.98 -22.22 7.25
CA ALA A 133 -19.53 -22.21 7.13
C ALA A 133 -19.16 -22.07 5.64
N VAL A 134 -18.37 -21.06 5.30
CA VAL A 134 -18.08 -20.69 3.90
C VAL A 134 -16.59 -20.81 3.60
N GLU A 135 -16.27 -21.56 2.55
CA GLU A 135 -14.97 -21.53 1.88
C GLU A 135 -15.01 -20.57 0.70
N VAL A 136 -14.02 -19.70 0.57
CA VAL A 136 -13.91 -18.74 -0.53
C VAL A 136 -12.82 -19.18 -1.51
N LYS A 137 -13.17 -19.29 -2.79
CA LYS A 137 -12.24 -19.64 -3.88
C LYS A 137 -12.58 -18.89 -5.17
N ASP A 138 -11.59 -18.70 -6.04
CA ASP A 138 -11.86 -18.29 -7.42
C ASP A 138 -12.24 -19.49 -8.32
N GLU A 139 -12.97 -19.21 -9.39
CA GLU A 139 -13.48 -20.23 -10.32
C GLU A 139 -12.39 -21.09 -10.98
N ILE A 140 -11.23 -20.49 -11.28
CA ILE A 140 -10.09 -21.20 -11.90
C ILE A 140 -9.55 -22.22 -10.89
N SER A 141 -9.28 -21.80 -9.66
CA SER A 141 -8.82 -22.66 -8.57
C SER A 141 -9.80 -23.81 -8.31
N CYS A 142 -11.10 -23.53 -8.24
CA CYS A 142 -12.14 -24.55 -8.10
C CYS A 142 -12.11 -25.58 -9.25
N SER A 143 -11.99 -25.10 -10.49
CA SER A 143 -11.93 -25.95 -11.68
C SER A 143 -10.68 -26.83 -11.69
N GLU A 144 -9.51 -26.29 -11.33
CA GLU A 144 -8.29 -27.08 -11.20
C GLU A 144 -8.37 -28.15 -10.10
N LEU A 145 -8.99 -27.82 -8.96
CA LEU A 145 -9.14 -28.76 -7.84
C LEU A 145 -10.07 -29.93 -8.20
N CYS A 146 -11.13 -29.67 -8.98
CA CYS A 146 -11.98 -30.71 -9.53
C CYS A 146 -11.27 -31.53 -10.62
N ALA A 147 -10.54 -30.89 -11.54
CA ALA A 147 -9.87 -31.55 -12.65
C ALA A 147 -8.76 -32.52 -12.21
N ARG A 148 -8.14 -32.29 -11.04
CA ARG A 148 -7.14 -33.19 -10.45
C ARG A 148 -7.73 -34.54 -9.96
N GLY A 149 -9.03 -34.79 -10.17
CA GLY A 149 -9.65 -36.10 -9.94
C GLY A 149 -9.73 -36.50 -8.47
N SER A 150 -10.03 -35.56 -7.57
CA SER A 150 -10.01 -35.83 -6.13
C SER A 150 -11.39 -36.16 -5.57
N TYR A 151 -11.47 -37.16 -4.68
CA TYR A 151 -12.62 -37.43 -3.80
C TYR A 151 -13.14 -36.17 -3.07
N ASN A 152 -12.24 -35.21 -2.86
CA ASN A 152 -12.45 -34.06 -1.99
C ASN A 152 -13.26 -32.93 -2.64
N TRP A 153 -13.06 -32.65 -3.94
CA TRP A 153 -13.67 -31.52 -4.64
C TRP A 153 -14.59 -32.01 -5.75
N ARG A 154 -15.84 -31.57 -5.75
CA ARG A 154 -16.85 -31.99 -6.73
C ARG A 154 -17.53 -30.76 -7.34
N LYS A 155 -17.86 -30.85 -8.63
CA LYS A 155 -18.75 -29.90 -9.31
C LYS A 155 -20.15 -30.52 -9.38
N CYS A 156 -21.12 -29.85 -8.76
CA CYS A 156 -22.52 -30.27 -8.68
C CYS A 156 -23.37 -29.22 -9.42
N GLY A 157 -23.61 -29.44 -10.71
CA GLY A 157 -24.21 -28.42 -11.58
C GLY A 157 -23.31 -27.18 -11.70
N GLU A 158 -23.84 -26.02 -11.37
CA GLU A 158 -23.11 -24.73 -11.34
C GLU A 158 -22.35 -24.48 -10.03
N ARG A 159 -22.49 -25.35 -9.03
CA ARG A 159 -21.86 -25.18 -7.71
C ARG A 159 -20.65 -26.07 -7.52
N TYR A 160 -19.74 -25.63 -6.67
CA TYR A 160 -18.58 -26.41 -6.25
C TYR A 160 -18.76 -26.82 -4.79
N GLU A 161 -18.33 -28.03 -4.46
CA GLU A 161 -18.44 -28.58 -3.12
C GLU A 161 -17.08 -29.11 -2.66
N TYR A 162 -16.68 -28.70 -1.45
CA TYR A 162 -15.61 -29.36 -0.71
C TYR A 162 -16.24 -30.44 0.18
N TYR A 163 -16.44 -31.62 -0.41
CA TYR A 163 -17.25 -32.69 0.16
C TYR A 163 -16.85 -33.10 1.59
N PRO A 164 -15.55 -33.25 1.94
CA PRO A 164 -15.11 -33.53 3.30
C PRO A 164 -15.61 -32.53 4.35
N ALA A 165 -15.56 -31.24 4.03
CA ALA A 165 -16.03 -30.19 4.93
C ALA A 165 -17.56 -30.19 5.01
N LYS A 166 -18.24 -30.33 3.87
CA LYS A 166 -19.71 -30.44 3.83
C LYS A 166 -20.25 -31.57 4.69
N LYS A 167 -19.60 -32.75 4.64
CA LYS A 167 -19.98 -33.88 5.49
C LYS A 167 -19.79 -33.55 6.98
N ALA A 168 -18.61 -33.09 7.36
CA ALA A 168 -18.28 -32.85 8.77
C ALA A 168 -19.10 -31.71 9.39
N PHE A 169 -19.32 -30.61 8.68
CA PHE A 169 -20.19 -29.53 9.16
C PHE A 169 -21.65 -29.95 9.26
N SER A 170 -22.14 -30.80 8.35
CA SER A 170 -23.48 -31.36 8.45
C SER A 170 -23.67 -32.25 9.69
N GLU A 171 -22.62 -32.94 10.15
CA GLU A 171 -22.64 -33.71 11.39
C GLU A 171 -22.69 -32.79 12.63
N VAL A 172 -22.02 -31.64 12.59
CA VAL A 172 -22.11 -30.58 13.62
C VAL A 172 -23.47 -29.87 13.62
N GLY A 173 -24.22 -29.92 12.51
CA GLY A 173 -25.49 -29.21 12.34
C GLY A 173 -25.37 -27.82 11.72
N VAL A 174 -24.27 -27.54 11.00
CA VAL A 174 -24.03 -26.28 10.28
C VAL A 174 -23.93 -26.56 8.77
N GLN A 175 -24.47 -25.68 7.93
CA GLN A 175 -24.35 -25.85 6.47
C GLN A 175 -22.95 -25.43 6.02
N HIS A 176 -22.34 -26.18 5.09
CA HIS A 176 -21.08 -25.76 4.44
C HIS A 176 -21.33 -25.38 2.99
N GLU A 177 -20.75 -24.26 2.55
CA GLU A 177 -20.86 -23.78 1.19
C GLU A 177 -19.49 -23.31 0.66
N VAL A 178 -19.30 -23.40 -0.66
CA VAL A 178 -18.16 -22.80 -1.34
C VAL A 178 -18.65 -21.58 -2.11
N PHE A 179 -18.21 -20.39 -1.68
CA PHE A 179 -18.40 -19.18 -2.45
C PHE A 179 -17.35 -19.11 -3.56
N VAL A 180 -17.82 -19.01 -4.81
CA VAL A 180 -16.96 -18.98 -5.99
C VAL A 180 -16.93 -17.57 -6.57
N TYR A 181 -15.78 -16.93 -6.44
CA TYR A 181 -15.50 -15.65 -7.06
C TYR A 181 -15.25 -15.83 -8.57
N ARG A 182 -16.08 -15.18 -9.39
CA ARG A 182 -15.93 -15.11 -10.85
C ARG A 182 -15.33 -13.76 -11.23
N HIS A 183 -14.56 -13.71 -12.32
CA HIS A 183 -13.83 -12.48 -12.68
C HIS A 183 -14.78 -11.33 -13.02
N GLU A 184 -15.93 -11.66 -13.60
CA GLU A 184 -16.99 -10.74 -14.01
C GLU A 184 -17.60 -10.02 -12.80
N THR A 185 -17.60 -10.65 -11.61
CA THR A 185 -18.14 -10.08 -10.37
C THR A 185 -17.39 -8.82 -9.93
N LYS A 186 -16.19 -8.55 -10.45
CA LYS A 186 -15.40 -7.34 -10.13
C LYS A 186 -16.16 -6.02 -10.32
N TYR A 187 -17.06 -5.93 -11.32
CA TYR A 187 -17.86 -4.72 -11.56
C TYR A 187 -18.88 -4.53 -10.45
N LYS A 188 -19.62 -5.59 -10.12
CA LYS A 188 -20.58 -5.63 -9.01
C LYS A 188 -19.96 -5.21 -7.69
N ILE A 189 -18.79 -5.76 -7.36
CA ILE A 189 -18.07 -5.40 -6.13
C ILE A 189 -17.70 -3.92 -6.12
N SER A 190 -17.12 -3.40 -7.20
CA SER A 190 -16.77 -1.97 -7.28
C SER A 190 -17.98 -1.05 -7.16
N ASN A 191 -19.15 -1.46 -7.67
CA ASN A 191 -20.38 -0.69 -7.58
C ASN A 191 -20.98 -0.74 -6.16
N ILE A 192 -20.99 -1.94 -5.54
CA ILE A 192 -21.44 -2.11 -4.15
C ILE A 192 -20.55 -1.33 -3.18
N GLU A 193 -19.23 -1.32 -3.37
CA GLU A 193 -18.32 -0.50 -2.56
C GLU A 193 -18.67 1.00 -2.63
N SER A 194 -19.07 1.49 -3.81
CA SER A 194 -19.55 2.86 -4.00
C SER A 194 -20.88 3.08 -3.27
N ILE A 195 -21.84 2.16 -3.41
CA ILE A 195 -23.13 2.20 -2.71
C ILE A 195 -22.95 2.26 -1.19
N LEU A 196 -22.16 1.34 -0.62
CA LEU A 196 -21.87 1.29 0.81
C LEU A 196 -21.23 2.59 1.33
N SER A 197 -20.44 3.25 0.50
CA SER A 197 -19.85 4.56 0.84
C SER A 197 -20.91 5.67 0.80
N ALA A 198 -21.81 5.65 -0.19
CA ALA A 198 -22.89 6.63 -0.33
C ALA A 198 -23.90 6.58 0.84
N ARG A 199 -24.12 5.41 1.47
CA ARG A 199 -24.96 5.25 2.67
C ARG A 199 -24.54 6.13 3.85
N GLN A 200 -23.28 6.57 3.89
CA GLN A 200 -22.74 7.40 4.97
C GLN A 200 -23.00 8.90 4.77
N SER A 201 -23.56 9.28 3.61
CA SER A 201 -23.91 10.67 3.29
C SER A 201 -25.35 10.98 3.70
N PRO A 202 -25.72 12.27 3.84
CA PRO A 202 -27.11 12.67 4.02
C PRO A 202 -28.02 12.04 2.97
N ARG A 203 -29.24 11.67 3.37
CA ARG A 203 -30.24 11.08 2.46
C ARG A 203 -30.78 12.14 1.51
N TYR A 204 -31.06 11.74 0.27
CA TYR A 204 -31.83 12.55 -0.68
C TYR A 204 -33.27 12.77 -0.19
N ASP A 205 -33.92 13.82 -0.69
CA ASP A 205 -35.32 14.13 -0.38
C ASP A 205 -36.31 13.41 -1.32
N SER A 206 -37.57 13.34 -0.92
CA SER A 206 -38.61 12.68 -1.73
C SER A 206 -38.81 13.35 -3.10
N SER A 207 -38.60 14.67 -3.19
CA SER A 207 -38.76 15.43 -4.44
C SER A 207 -37.75 15.02 -5.50
N GLY A 208 -36.49 14.79 -5.12
CA GLY A 208 -35.45 14.29 -6.01
C GLY A 208 -35.81 12.93 -6.59
N ALA A 209 -36.31 12.02 -5.76
CA ALA A 209 -36.74 10.69 -6.20
C ALA A 209 -37.93 10.74 -7.16
N GLU A 210 -38.92 11.63 -6.92
CA GLU A 210 -40.04 11.84 -7.82
C GLU A 210 -39.61 12.40 -9.17
N LYS A 211 -38.67 13.36 -9.20
CA LYS A 211 -38.09 13.89 -10.44
C LYS A 211 -37.40 12.79 -11.24
N VAL A 212 -36.59 11.95 -10.60
CA VAL A 212 -35.92 10.81 -11.24
C VAL A 212 -36.93 9.84 -11.85
N LYS A 213 -37.96 9.46 -11.09
CA LYS A 213 -39.03 8.59 -11.59
C LYS A 213 -39.71 9.17 -12.83
N ARG A 214 -40.01 10.47 -12.82
CA ARG A 214 -40.61 11.16 -13.97
C ARG A 214 -39.71 11.06 -15.21
N TYR A 215 -38.43 11.43 -15.11
CA TYR A 215 -37.50 11.36 -16.26
C TYR A 215 -37.35 9.95 -16.82
N LEU A 216 -37.25 8.93 -15.95
CA LEU A 216 -37.14 7.54 -16.39
C LEU A 216 -38.46 7.00 -16.98
N SER A 217 -39.62 7.47 -16.50
CA SER A 217 -40.91 7.12 -17.09
C SER A 217 -41.08 7.68 -18.52
N GLU A 218 -40.42 8.79 -18.84
CA GLU A 218 -40.44 9.41 -20.17
C GLU A 218 -39.39 8.82 -21.12
N ASN A 219 -38.29 8.24 -20.61
CA ASN A 219 -37.14 7.83 -21.42
C ASN A 219 -36.85 6.32 -21.45
N VAL A 220 -37.64 5.48 -20.76
CA VAL A 220 -37.50 4.01 -20.67
C VAL A 220 -36.21 3.56 -19.95
N TRP A 221 -35.05 4.08 -20.33
CA TRP A 221 -33.75 3.95 -19.66
C TRP A 221 -32.89 5.17 -19.97
N MET A 222 -31.93 5.49 -19.10
CA MET A 222 -30.96 6.58 -19.31
C MET A 222 -29.57 6.16 -18.83
N SER A 223 -28.52 6.83 -19.30
CA SER A 223 -27.23 6.73 -18.63
C SER A 223 -27.28 7.48 -17.29
N LEU A 224 -26.52 7.01 -16.30
CA LEU A 224 -26.43 7.66 -14.98
C LEU A 224 -25.97 9.12 -15.12
N TYR A 225 -25.08 9.38 -16.08
CA TYR A 225 -24.63 10.73 -16.44
C TYR A 225 -25.77 11.61 -16.95
N ASP A 226 -26.50 11.16 -17.98
CA ASP A 226 -27.56 11.98 -18.59
C ASP A 226 -28.71 12.21 -17.60
N LEU A 227 -29.00 11.24 -16.73
CA LEU A 227 -29.99 11.40 -15.67
C LEU A 227 -29.57 12.45 -14.64
N LYS A 228 -28.30 12.45 -14.18
CA LYS A 228 -27.76 13.47 -13.28
C LYS A 228 -27.91 14.87 -13.90
N GLU A 229 -27.53 15.04 -15.16
CA GLU A 229 -27.63 16.32 -15.86
C GLU A 229 -29.09 16.75 -16.05
N ALA A 230 -29.99 15.82 -16.42
CA ALA A 230 -31.41 16.12 -16.62
C ALA A 230 -32.11 16.55 -15.32
N VAL A 231 -31.76 15.94 -14.18
CA VAL A 231 -32.31 16.30 -12.87
C VAL A 231 -31.65 17.55 -12.28
N GLY A 232 -30.44 17.90 -12.75
CA GLY A 232 -29.67 19.05 -12.27
C GLY A 232 -28.94 18.79 -10.95
N LEU A 233 -28.45 17.56 -10.74
CA LEU A 233 -27.72 17.19 -9.53
C LEU A 233 -26.24 17.58 -9.63
N GLU A 234 -25.64 18.00 -8.52
CA GLU A 234 -24.21 18.35 -8.49
C GLU A 234 -23.28 17.12 -8.56
N SER A 235 -23.70 16.01 -7.96
CA SER A 235 -22.91 14.77 -7.85
C SER A 235 -23.78 13.53 -8.05
N PHE A 236 -23.16 12.36 -8.12
CA PHE A 236 -23.87 11.09 -8.26
C PHE A 236 -24.38 10.50 -6.94
N CYS A 237 -24.16 11.16 -5.79
CA CYS A 237 -24.47 10.62 -4.47
C CYS A 237 -25.94 10.17 -4.34
N GLU A 238 -26.87 11.06 -4.66
CA GLU A 238 -28.31 10.81 -4.53
C GLU A 238 -28.77 9.68 -5.46
N LEU A 239 -28.31 9.69 -6.70
CA LEU A 239 -28.63 8.64 -7.68
C LEU A 239 -28.10 7.26 -7.24
N VAL A 240 -26.90 7.21 -6.66
CA VAL A 240 -26.34 5.96 -6.14
C VAL A 240 -27.12 5.46 -4.92
N GLN A 241 -27.58 6.35 -4.04
CA GLN A 241 -28.49 5.99 -2.95
C GLN A 241 -29.85 5.52 -3.47
N MET A 242 -30.39 6.12 -4.54
CA MET A 242 -31.65 5.69 -5.16
C MET A 242 -31.55 4.30 -5.81
N ILE A 243 -30.38 3.91 -6.32
CA ILE A 243 -30.10 2.53 -6.77
C ILE A 243 -30.14 1.57 -5.57
N ASP A 244 -29.49 1.95 -4.47
CA ASP A 244 -29.45 1.16 -3.24
C ASP A 244 -30.84 0.94 -2.63
N ASP A 245 -31.67 1.97 -2.62
CA ASP A 245 -33.04 1.92 -2.08
C ASP A 245 -34.05 1.25 -3.05
N GLY A 246 -33.62 0.88 -4.26
CA GLY A 246 -34.49 0.27 -5.27
C GLY A 246 -35.51 1.24 -5.90
N VAL A 247 -35.27 2.55 -5.82
CA VAL A 247 -36.07 3.57 -6.53
C VAL A 247 -35.89 3.44 -8.04
N MET A 248 -34.68 3.08 -8.46
CA MET A 248 -34.34 2.69 -9.82
C MET A 248 -33.36 1.53 -9.78
N ILE A 249 -33.29 0.78 -10.87
CA ILE A 249 -32.35 -0.32 -11.05
C ILE A 249 -31.22 0.12 -11.98
N GLY A 250 -30.05 -0.51 -11.84
CA GLY A 250 -28.89 -0.25 -12.70
C GLY A 250 -28.06 -1.49 -12.99
N ASP A 251 -27.27 -1.46 -14.05
CA ASP A 251 -26.42 -2.58 -14.49
C ASP A 251 -25.19 -2.77 -13.59
N LEU A 252 -25.41 -3.32 -12.39
CA LEU A 252 -24.36 -3.55 -11.40
C LEU A 252 -23.34 -4.60 -11.84
N ASP A 253 -23.71 -5.55 -12.70
CA ASP A 253 -22.88 -6.70 -13.07
C ASP A 253 -22.07 -6.48 -14.36
N GLY A 254 -22.55 -5.66 -15.30
CA GLY A 254 -21.93 -5.44 -16.62
C GLY A 254 -21.29 -4.07 -16.82
N SER A 255 -21.51 -3.11 -15.92
CA SER A 255 -21.03 -1.74 -16.06
C SER A 255 -20.55 -1.14 -14.73
N LEU A 256 -19.96 0.05 -14.76
CA LEU A 256 -19.36 0.70 -13.59
C LEU A 256 -20.02 2.05 -13.32
N ILE A 257 -20.44 2.28 -12.07
CA ILE A 257 -20.94 3.58 -11.61
C ILE A 257 -19.89 4.68 -11.82
N SER A 258 -18.60 4.36 -11.63
CA SER A 258 -17.46 5.23 -11.94
C SER A 258 -17.32 5.58 -13.43
N SER A 259 -18.07 4.92 -14.31
CA SER A 259 -18.17 5.21 -15.74
C SER A 259 -19.61 5.59 -16.10
N PRO A 260 -20.11 6.73 -15.58
CA PRO A 260 -21.56 7.01 -15.50
C PRO A 260 -22.24 7.12 -16.87
N ARG A 261 -21.51 7.48 -17.93
CA ARG A 261 -22.02 7.50 -19.31
C ARG A 261 -22.31 6.11 -19.88
N GLY A 262 -21.64 5.08 -19.37
CA GLY A 262 -21.80 3.69 -19.78
C GLY A 262 -22.64 2.87 -18.81
N PHE A 263 -23.08 3.45 -17.70
CA PHE A 263 -23.90 2.82 -16.67
C PHE A 263 -25.36 3.20 -16.89
N LEU A 264 -26.19 2.22 -17.28
CA LEU A 264 -27.61 2.48 -17.55
C LEU A 264 -28.46 2.25 -16.30
N VAL A 265 -29.53 3.04 -16.19
CA VAL A 265 -30.55 2.96 -15.15
C VAL A 265 -31.96 2.99 -15.75
N SER A 266 -32.90 2.36 -15.05
CA SER A 266 -34.32 2.22 -15.45
C SER A 266 -35.22 2.04 -14.23
N LEU A 267 -36.54 2.13 -14.41
CA LEU A 267 -37.54 1.73 -13.41
C LEU A 267 -37.92 0.23 -13.50
N GLN A 268 -37.63 -0.44 -14.61
CA GLN A 268 -38.02 -1.84 -14.84
C GLN A 268 -36.89 -2.65 -15.50
N ASP A 269 -36.72 -3.90 -15.04
CA ASP A 269 -35.63 -4.78 -15.49
C ASP A 269 -35.68 -5.04 -16.99
N ALA A 270 -36.87 -5.31 -17.54
CA ALA A 270 -37.04 -5.57 -18.98
C ALA A 270 -36.53 -4.40 -19.86
N TYR A 271 -36.75 -3.16 -19.42
CA TYR A 271 -36.28 -1.97 -20.11
C TYR A 271 -34.78 -1.75 -19.94
N LEU A 272 -34.24 -2.04 -18.75
CA LEU A 272 -32.80 -1.99 -18.52
C LEU A 272 -32.07 -3.01 -19.40
N GLU A 273 -32.56 -4.25 -19.47
CA GLU A 273 -32.02 -5.30 -20.32
C GLU A 273 -32.02 -4.91 -21.80
N GLN A 274 -33.13 -4.31 -22.28
CA GLN A 274 -33.22 -3.81 -23.64
C GLN A 274 -32.20 -2.69 -23.90
N GLY A 275 -32.06 -1.73 -22.98
CA GLY A 275 -31.07 -0.65 -23.08
C GLY A 275 -29.63 -1.18 -23.11
N ILE A 276 -29.31 -2.14 -22.24
CA ILE A 276 -27.99 -2.80 -22.20
C ILE A 276 -27.71 -3.49 -23.54
N LYS A 277 -28.70 -4.19 -24.12
CA LYS A 277 -28.56 -4.85 -25.42
C LYS A 277 -28.24 -3.84 -26.53
N VAL A 278 -29.03 -2.76 -26.62
CA VAL A 278 -28.81 -1.69 -27.61
C VAL A 278 -27.43 -1.05 -27.43
N LEU A 279 -27.01 -0.79 -26.19
CA LEU A 279 -25.69 -0.23 -25.89
C LEU A 279 -24.57 -1.19 -26.31
N LYS A 280 -24.71 -2.50 -26.05
CA LYS A 280 -23.73 -3.52 -26.45
C LYS A 280 -23.63 -3.67 -27.97
N GLU A 281 -24.74 -3.62 -28.70
CA GLU A 281 -24.76 -3.67 -30.17
C GLU A 281 -24.07 -2.46 -30.81
N ARG A 282 -24.18 -1.29 -30.19
CA ARG A 282 -23.54 -0.06 -30.67
C ARG A 282 -22.07 0.08 -30.26
N ARG A 283 -21.58 -0.71 -29.31
CA ARG A 283 -20.18 -0.68 -28.89
C ARG A 283 -19.30 -1.27 -30.01
N PRO A 284 -18.25 -0.56 -30.46
CA PRO A 284 -17.27 -1.14 -31.37
C PRO A 284 -16.59 -2.39 -30.78
N PHE A 285 -16.47 -2.44 -29.45
CA PHE A 285 -15.94 -3.57 -28.68
C PHE A 285 -16.84 -3.82 -27.46
N SER A 286 -17.51 -4.97 -27.43
CA SER A 286 -18.40 -5.38 -26.34
C SER A 286 -17.74 -6.37 -25.38
N THR A 287 -16.80 -7.17 -25.88
CA THR A 287 -16.05 -8.20 -25.15
C THR A 287 -14.56 -8.08 -25.45
N ALA A 288 -13.73 -8.38 -24.45
CA ALA A 288 -12.30 -8.53 -24.65
C ALA A 288 -12.01 -10.00 -24.98
N GLU A 289 -11.87 -10.30 -26.27
CA GLU A 289 -11.65 -11.67 -26.75
C GLU A 289 -10.18 -11.90 -27.08
N ASN A 290 -9.68 -13.10 -26.75
CA ASN A 290 -8.38 -13.54 -27.21
C ASN A 290 -8.49 -13.91 -28.69
N VAL A 291 -8.27 -12.91 -29.55
CA VAL A 291 -8.27 -13.10 -30.98
C VAL A 291 -6.92 -13.61 -31.43
N SER A 292 -6.89 -14.83 -31.96
CA SER A 292 -5.71 -15.41 -32.61
C SER A 292 -6.01 -15.59 -34.09
N ILE A 293 -5.65 -14.59 -34.90
CA ILE A 293 -5.81 -14.62 -36.35
C ILE A 293 -4.46 -14.91 -37.00
N ASP A 294 -4.46 -15.74 -38.05
CA ASP A 294 -3.24 -16.04 -38.81
C ASP A 294 -2.67 -14.77 -39.49
N MET A 295 -1.35 -14.61 -39.43
CA MET A 295 -0.64 -13.49 -40.05
C MET A 295 -0.77 -13.47 -41.59
N GLY A 296 -1.34 -14.50 -42.22
CA GLY A 296 -1.71 -14.52 -43.63
C GLY A 296 -2.94 -13.66 -43.94
N LEU A 297 -3.85 -13.48 -42.99
CA LEU A 297 -5.02 -12.59 -43.14
C LEU A 297 -4.60 -11.12 -43.04
N ALA A 298 -3.68 -10.81 -42.13
CA ALA A 298 -3.11 -9.47 -41.94
C ALA A 298 -1.58 -9.53 -41.86
N PRO A 299 -0.88 -9.58 -43.03
CA PRO A 299 0.57 -9.71 -43.06
C PRO A 299 1.28 -8.45 -42.58
N SER A 300 2.46 -8.63 -41.98
CA SER A 300 3.31 -7.50 -41.63
C SER A 300 3.83 -6.79 -42.88
N ALA A 301 4.14 -5.49 -42.77
CA ALA A 301 4.64 -4.68 -43.88
C ALA A 301 5.85 -5.32 -44.61
N GLY A 302 6.77 -5.95 -43.86
CA GLY A 302 7.91 -6.65 -44.45
C GLY A 302 7.51 -7.88 -45.27
N ARG A 303 6.54 -8.67 -44.80
CA ARG A 303 6.00 -9.83 -45.54
C ARG A 303 5.25 -9.38 -46.79
N ALA A 304 4.45 -8.33 -46.66
CA ALA A 304 3.71 -7.73 -47.77
C ALA A 304 4.66 -7.19 -48.85
N LYS A 305 5.67 -6.41 -48.47
CA LYS A 305 6.69 -5.89 -49.41
C LYS A 305 7.43 -7.01 -50.14
N GLN A 306 7.75 -8.10 -49.44
CA GLN A 306 8.39 -9.25 -50.09
C GLN A 306 7.44 -9.97 -51.06
N ALA A 307 6.17 -10.15 -50.71
CA ALA A 307 5.17 -10.72 -51.61
C ALA A 307 4.94 -9.84 -52.85
N LEU A 308 4.86 -8.52 -52.68
CA LEU A 308 4.75 -7.56 -53.80
C LEU A 308 5.98 -7.61 -54.71
N SER A 309 7.20 -7.61 -54.16
CA SER A 309 8.42 -7.74 -54.96
C SER A 309 8.46 -9.07 -55.73
N ARG A 310 7.91 -10.16 -55.17
CA ARG A 310 7.78 -11.43 -55.89
C ARG A 310 6.77 -11.33 -57.03
N LEU A 311 5.65 -10.66 -56.82
CA LEU A 311 4.65 -10.39 -57.85
C LEU A 311 5.22 -9.53 -58.98
N GLU A 312 5.87 -8.42 -58.66
CA GLU A 312 6.52 -7.51 -59.63
C GLU A 312 7.50 -8.26 -60.54
N ARG A 313 8.32 -9.15 -59.97
CA ARG A 313 9.27 -9.97 -60.73
C ARG A 313 8.59 -11.02 -61.62
N ILE A 314 7.45 -11.55 -61.19
CA ILE A 314 6.64 -12.47 -62.00
C ILE A 314 5.99 -11.70 -63.15
N ASP A 315 5.40 -10.54 -62.85
CA ASP A 315 4.69 -9.69 -63.80
C ASP A 315 5.66 -9.02 -64.81
N SER A 316 6.91 -8.77 -64.42
CA SER A 316 7.99 -8.31 -65.33
C SER A 316 8.49 -9.39 -66.29
N GLY A 317 7.94 -10.61 -66.23
CA GLY A 317 8.32 -11.72 -67.10
C GLY A 317 9.68 -12.35 -66.80
N GLU A 318 10.24 -12.17 -65.59
CA GLU A 318 11.56 -12.70 -65.23
C GLU A 318 11.56 -14.25 -65.25
N LYS A 319 12.46 -14.86 -66.03
CA LYS A 319 12.56 -16.32 -66.21
C LYS A 319 13.59 -16.99 -65.29
N SER A 320 13.45 -16.86 -63.97
CA SER A 320 14.33 -17.51 -62.99
C SER A 320 13.75 -18.81 -62.40
N ARG A 321 14.58 -19.57 -61.67
CA ARG A 321 14.11 -20.74 -60.90
C ARG A 321 13.13 -20.32 -59.79
N SER A 322 13.32 -19.13 -59.23
CA SER A 322 12.48 -18.59 -58.16
C SER A 322 11.10 -18.18 -58.67
N THR A 323 11.01 -17.52 -59.83
CA THR A 323 9.72 -17.12 -60.41
C THR A 323 8.89 -18.33 -60.83
N ARG A 324 9.49 -19.37 -61.44
CA ARG A 324 8.79 -20.65 -61.72
C ARG A 324 8.21 -21.26 -60.46
N ARG A 325 8.99 -21.32 -59.37
CA ARG A 325 8.51 -21.85 -58.06
C ARG A 325 7.35 -21.01 -57.51
N TRP A 326 7.44 -19.69 -57.59
CA TRP A 326 6.37 -18.80 -57.12
C TRP A 326 5.09 -18.92 -57.96
N ILE A 327 5.20 -19.14 -59.27
CA ILE A 327 4.04 -19.44 -60.14
C ILE A 327 3.37 -20.74 -59.71
N THR A 328 4.14 -21.81 -59.43
CA THR A 328 3.58 -23.06 -58.87
C THR A 328 2.92 -22.80 -57.51
N GLN A 329 3.54 -22.00 -56.65
CA GLN A 329 2.98 -21.64 -55.34
C GLN A 329 1.65 -20.86 -55.48
N ILE A 330 1.52 -20.00 -56.48
CA ILE A 330 0.25 -19.34 -56.83
C ILE A 330 -0.80 -20.37 -57.24
N GLN A 331 -0.47 -21.29 -58.15
CA GLN A 331 -1.40 -22.33 -58.63
C GLN A 331 -1.86 -23.27 -57.51
N GLU A 332 -0.97 -23.61 -56.58
CA GLU A 332 -1.30 -24.41 -55.40
C GLU A 332 -2.17 -23.62 -54.42
N GLY A 333 -1.87 -22.33 -54.18
CA GLY A 333 -2.68 -21.48 -53.33
C GLY A 333 -4.06 -21.17 -53.89
N GLU A 334 -4.20 -21.05 -55.22
CA GLU A 334 -5.49 -20.87 -55.91
C GLU A 334 -6.43 -22.06 -55.66
N LYS A 335 -5.90 -23.30 -55.65
CA LYS A 335 -6.67 -24.50 -55.26
C LYS A 335 -7.16 -24.45 -53.80
N LEU A 336 -6.52 -23.65 -52.96
CA LEU A 336 -6.89 -23.42 -51.55
C LEU A 336 -7.71 -22.12 -51.35
N GLY A 337 -8.11 -21.44 -52.44
CA GLY A 337 -8.86 -20.18 -52.38
C GLY A 337 -8.05 -18.95 -51.99
N LEU A 338 -6.71 -19.00 -52.07
CA LEU A 338 -5.82 -17.89 -51.76
C LEU A 338 -5.61 -16.97 -52.98
N THR A 339 -5.50 -15.67 -52.73
CA THR A 339 -5.11 -14.70 -53.77
C THR A 339 -3.65 -14.87 -54.18
N ARG A 340 -3.26 -14.41 -55.39
CA ARG A 340 -1.85 -14.38 -55.85
C ARG A 340 -0.90 -13.76 -54.81
N PHE A 341 -1.36 -12.71 -54.14
CA PHE A 341 -0.61 -12.05 -53.07
C PHE A 341 -0.46 -12.92 -51.82
N GLN A 342 -1.55 -13.49 -51.30
CA GLN A 342 -1.51 -14.36 -50.12
C GLN A 342 -0.65 -15.60 -50.37
N SER A 343 -0.76 -16.22 -51.54
CA SER A 343 0.04 -17.37 -51.94
C SER A 343 1.54 -17.09 -51.90
N LEU A 344 1.96 -15.84 -52.11
CA LEU A 344 3.36 -15.44 -52.11
C LEU A 344 3.86 -14.87 -50.78
N LEU A 345 3.02 -14.85 -49.74
CA LEU A 345 3.47 -14.43 -48.42
C LEU A 345 4.56 -15.39 -47.88
N PRO A 346 5.65 -14.85 -47.32
CA PRO A 346 6.72 -15.69 -46.78
C PRO A 346 6.29 -16.37 -45.48
N GLU A 347 6.35 -17.70 -45.45
CA GLU A 347 6.12 -18.51 -44.27
C GLU A 347 7.39 -18.63 -43.41
N TYR A 348 7.87 -17.51 -42.84
CA TYR A 348 9.08 -17.53 -42.00
C TYR A 348 8.96 -18.50 -40.84
N HIS A 349 7.75 -18.64 -40.29
CA HIS A 349 7.51 -19.59 -39.22
C HIS A 349 7.83 -21.04 -39.67
N LYS A 350 7.54 -21.42 -40.92
CA LYS A 350 7.87 -22.73 -41.52
C LYS A 350 9.29 -22.83 -42.08
N SER A 351 10.07 -21.75 -42.05
CA SER A 351 11.42 -21.73 -42.59
C SER A 351 12.44 -22.34 -41.63
N GLY A 352 13.49 -22.96 -42.18
CA GLY A 352 14.60 -23.55 -41.41
C GLY A 352 14.43 -25.03 -41.07
N ASN A 353 15.55 -25.69 -40.77
CA ASN A 353 15.54 -27.09 -40.37
C ASN A 353 15.02 -27.23 -38.93
N ARG A 354 13.92 -27.96 -38.76
CA ARG A 354 13.24 -28.22 -37.48
C ARG A 354 13.55 -29.58 -36.88
N LYS A 355 14.30 -30.44 -37.58
CA LYS A 355 14.79 -31.70 -37.02
C LYS A 355 15.95 -31.39 -36.07
N ASN A 356 15.85 -31.85 -34.82
CA ASN A 356 16.93 -31.73 -33.86
C ASN A 356 18.17 -32.48 -34.38
N LYS A 357 19.27 -31.74 -34.59
CA LYS A 357 20.54 -32.32 -35.07
C LYS A 357 21.38 -32.94 -33.94
N ALA A 358 21.03 -32.68 -32.68
CA ALA A 358 21.72 -33.22 -31.52
C ALA A 358 20.98 -34.47 -31.00
N PRO A 359 21.69 -35.52 -30.56
CA PRO A 359 21.08 -36.69 -29.93
C PRO A 359 20.30 -36.32 -28.66
N ASP A 360 19.19 -37.01 -28.40
CA ASP A 360 18.30 -36.69 -27.26
C ASP A 360 19.00 -36.74 -25.89
N TYR A 361 19.97 -37.65 -25.71
CA TYR A 361 20.71 -37.71 -24.45
C TYR A 361 21.59 -36.48 -24.21
N VAL A 362 22.12 -35.84 -25.27
CA VAL A 362 22.87 -34.57 -25.16
C VAL A 362 21.93 -33.43 -24.79
N LEU A 363 20.71 -33.44 -25.32
CA LEU A 363 19.68 -32.46 -25.01
C LEU A 363 19.14 -32.61 -23.58
N ARG A 364 18.97 -33.85 -23.09
CA ARG A 364 18.64 -34.12 -21.68
C ARG A 364 19.74 -33.59 -20.76
N PHE A 365 21.01 -33.89 -21.05
CA PHE A 365 22.12 -33.36 -20.27
C PHE A 365 22.18 -31.82 -20.27
N LEU A 366 21.86 -31.18 -21.40
CA LEU A 366 21.74 -29.73 -21.48
C LEU A 366 20.62 -29.19 -20.59
N ASP A 367 19.42 -29.77 -20.64
CA ASP A 367 18.29 -29.35 -19.79
C ASP A 367 18.62 -29.54 -18.30
N ASP A 368 19.20 -30.69 -17.93
CA ASP A 368 19.65 -30.98 -16.57
C ASP A 368 20.67 -29.95 -16.10
N TYR A 369 21.70 -29.64 -16.90
CA TYR A 369 22.70 -28.62 -16.58
C TYR A 369 22.06 -27.23 -16.41
N LEU A 370 21.13 -26.87 -17.30
CA LEU A 370 20.46 -25.59 -17.24
C LEU A 370 19.63 -25.47 -15.95
N ARG A 371 18.86 -26.50 -15.60
CA ARG A 371 17.97 -26.49 -14.42
C ARG A 371 18.70 -26.63 -13.09
N SER A 372 19.81 -27.39 -13.05
CA SER A 372 20.57 -27.64 -11.83
C SER A 372 21.70 -26.63 -11.61
N GLU A 373 22.60 -26.44 -12.58
CA GLU A 373 23.81 -25.64 -12.41
C GLU A 373 23.66 -24.19 -12.84
N HIS A 374 23.11 -23.94 -14.04
CA HIS A 374 22.96 -22.57 -14.55
C HIS A 374 21.97 -21.75 -13.70
N CYS A 375 20.85 -22.37 -13.33
CA CYS A 375 19.83 -21.72 -12.51
C CYS A 375 20.30 -21.47 -11.06
N ALA A 376 21.17 -22.31 -10.49
CA ALA A 376 21.64 -22.12 -9.12
C ALA A 376 22.70 -21.00 -8.97
N LYS A 377 23.50 -20.73 -10.01
CA LYS A 377 24.62 -19.78 -9.94
C LYS A 377 24.16 -18.32 -10.14
N ARG A 378 24.52 -17.44 -9.19
CA ARG A 378 24.31 -15.97 -9.29
C ARG A 378 25.43 -15.29 -10.08
N GLY A 379 25.09 -14.26 -10.86
CA GLY A 379 26.07 -13.43 -11.58
C GLY A 379 26.81 -14.11 -12.73
N LEU A 380 26.47 -15.36 -13.06
CA LEU A 380 27.13 -16.11 -14.13
C LEU A 380 26.68 -15.57 -15.49
N SER A 381 27.62 -15.07 -16.28
CA SER A 381 27.31 -14.65 -17.64
C SER A 381 26.94 -15.85 -18.52
N GLU A 382 26.04 -15.62 -19.48
CA GLU A 382 25.62 -16.64 -20.45
C GLU A 382 26.82 -17.32 -21.12
N TYR A 383 27.83 -16.55 -21.52
CA TYR A 383 29.03 -17.07 -22.14
C TYR A 383 29.81 -17.99 -21.19
N ARG A 384 30.04 -17.58 -19.94
CA ARG A 384 30.77 -18.40 -18.96
C ARG A 384 30.01 -19.69 -18.64
N SER A 385 28.69 -19.63 -18.55
CA SER A 385 27.87 -20.83 -18.38
C SER A 385 27.95 -21.78 -19.59
N TYR A 386 27.92 -21.24 -20.81
CA TYR A 386 28.09 -22.05 -22.01
C TYR A 386 29.46 -22.77 -22.04
N ILE A 387 30.55 -22.09 -21.66
CA ILE A 387 31.88 -22.71 -21.60
C ILE A 387 31.92 -23.82 -20.53
N ALA A 388 31.33 -23.60 -19.36
CA ALA A 388 31.24 -24.62 -18.31
C ALA A 388 30.43 -25.84 -18.78
N TYR A 389 29.25 -25.63 -19.37
CA TYR A 389 28.46 -26.70 -20.00
C TYR A 389 29.30 -27.47 -21.04
N LYS A 390 29.99 -26.76 -21.94
CA LYS A 390 30.77 -27.37 -23.02
C LYS A 390 31.90 -28.25 -22.47
N SER A 391 32.54 -27.84 -21.38
CA SER A 391 33.56 -28.64 -20.70
C SER A 391 32.97 -29.92 -20.11
N LEU A 392 31.88 -29.81 -19.36
CA LEU A 392 31.21 -30.96 -18.73
C LEU A 392 30.63 -31.92 -19.77
N ALA A 393 30.04 -31.40 -20.84
CA ALA A 393 29.48 -32.20 -21.93
C ALA A 393 30.57 -33.02 -22.64
N ARG A 394 31.78 -32.48 -22.84
CA ARG A 394 32.92 -33.22 -23.42
C ARG A 394 33.40 -34.34 -22.51
N GLN A 395 33.35 -34.16 -21.19
CA GLN A 395 33.70 -35.22 -20.24
C GLN A 395 32.63 -36.31 -20.20
N ARG A 396 31.35 -35.92 -20.18
CA ARG A 396 30.21 -36.84 -20.09
C ARG A 396 29.94 -37.61 -21.38
N HIS A 397 30.18 -36.98 -22.53
CA HIS A 397 29.96 -37.54 -23.86
C HIS A 397 31.20 -37.32 -24.75
N PRO A 398 32.31 -38.05 -24.53
CA PRO A 398 33.58 -37.82 -25.24
C PRO A 398 33.48 -37.96 -26.76
N ASN A 399 32.60 -38.84 -27.22
CA ASN A 399 32.46 -39.21 -28.63
C ASN A 399 31.45 -38.33 -29.38
N VAL A 400 30.81 -37.35 -28.72
CA VAL A 400 29.80 -36.49 -29.36
C VAL A 400 30.05 -35.03 -29.03
N ALA A 401 29.99 -34.18 -30.06
CA ALA A 401 30.17 -32.75 -29.90
C ALA A 401 29.06 -32.15 -29.00
N PRO A 402 29.40 -31.30 -28.02
CA PRO A 402 28.42 -30.52 -27.27
C PRO A 402 27.57 -29.62 -28.17
N VAL A 403 26.42 -29.17 -27.69
CA VAL A 403 25.59 -28.26 -28.48
C VAL A 403 26.30 -26.92 -28.76
N SER A 404 25.91 -26.29 -29.86
CA SER A 404 26.39 -24.94 -30.20
C SER A 404 25.91 -23.90 -29.18
N ARG A 405 26.59 -22.75 -29.09
CA ARG A 405 26.16 -21.62 -28.24
C ARG A 405 24.75 -21.14 -28.61
N THR A 406 24.40 -21.15 -29.89
CA THR A 406 23.07 -20.76 -30.37
C THR A 406 22.00 -21.71 -29.87
N THR A 407 22.28 -23.02 -29.88
CA THR A 407 21.38 -24.04 -29.32
C THR A 407 21.28 -23.89 -27.80
N PHE A 408 22.40 -23.67 -27.09
CA PHE A 408 22.41 -23.41 -25.66
C PHE A 408 21.53 -22.21 -25.28
N ARG A 409 21.68 -21.07 -25.99
CA ARG A 409 20.85 -19.88 -25.80
C ARG A 409 19.36 -20.15 -26.02
N LYS A 410 19.03 -20.89 -27.08
CA LYS A 410 17.65 -21.25 -27.40
C LYS A 410 17.02 -22.04 -26.25
N TYR A 411 17.72 -23.05 -25.73
CA TYR A 411 17.23 -23.86 -24.62
C TYR A 411 17.19 -23.06 -23.31
N LEU A 412 18.17 -22.21 -23.05
CA LEU A 412 18.16 -21.30 -21.89
C LEU A 412 16.94 -20.35 -21.93
N ALA A 413 16.60 -19.80 -23.09
CA ALA A 413 15.42 -18.95 -23.26
C ALA A 413 14.09 -19.69 -23.10
N MET A 414 14.08 -21.03 -23.21
CA MET A 414 12.91 -21.87 -22.96
C MET A 414 12.74 -22.21 -21.47
N VAL A 415 13.77 -22.02 -20.64
CA VAL A 415 13.66 -22.20 -19.20
C VAL A 415 12.79 -21.06 -18.64
N PRO A 416 11.69 -21.36 -17.92
CA PRO A 416 10.83 -20.33 -17.36
C PRO A 416 11.60 -19.37 -16.45
N GLY A 417 11.44 -18.06 -16.65
CA GLY A 417 12.16 -17.03 -15.92
C GLY A 417 11.88 -17.06 -14.40
N ASP A 418 10.65 -17.38 -14.02
CA ASP A 418 10.23 -17.62 -12.64
C ASP A 418 10.99 -18.79 -11.99
N TYR A 419 11.23 -19.86 -12.73
CA TYR A 419 12.03 -20.99 -12.25
C TYR A 419 13.50 -20.58 -12.01
N ILE A 420 14.11 -19.87 -12.96
CA ILE A 420 15.48 -19.34 -12.81
C ILE A 420 15.56 -18.41 -11.59
N GLY A 421 14.62 -17.48 -11.48
CA GLY A 421 14.57 -16.54 -10.36
C GLY A 421 14.42 -17.24 -9.02
N TYR A 422 13.60 -18.29 -8.95
CA TYR A 422 13.43 -19.09 -7.73
C TYR A 422 14.74 -19.75 -7.29
N GLN A 423 15.46 -20.38 -8.20
CA GLN A 423 16.74 -21.03 -7.90
C GLN A 423 17.84 -20.03 -7.50
N ARG A 424 17.89 -18.85 -8.13
CA ARG A 424 18.92 -17.83 -7.84
C ARG A 424 18.66 -17.07 -6.55
N GLY A 425 17.44 -16.60 -6.35
CA GLY A 425 17.12 -15.57 -5.35
C GLY A 425 15.86 -15.88 -4.54
N GLY A 426 15.35 -17.10 -4.63
CA GLY A 426 14.08 -17.48 -4.02
C GLY A 426 12.88 -16.79 -4.67
N ARG A 427 11.74 -16.81 -3.96
CA ARG A 427 10.44 -16.35 -4.49
C ARG A 427 10.41 -14.87 -4.93
N ARG A 428 11.19 -13.98 -4.29
CA ARG A 428 11.22 -12.55 -4.66
C ARG A 428 11.80 -12.35 -6.07
N MET A 429 12.91 -13.01 -6.36
CA MET A 429 13.54 -12.95 -7.69
C MET A 429 12.74 -13.74 -8.72
N SER A 430 12.11 -14.86 -8.31
CA SER A 430 11.12 -15.59 -9.13
C SER A 430 10.02 -14.66 -9.64
N ASN A 431 9.34 -13.95 -8.74
CA ASN A 431 8.24 -13.05 -9.05
C ASN A 431 8.65 -11.86 -9.94
N ALA A 432 9.86 -11.33 -9.76
CA ALA A 432 10.42 -10.28 -10.62
C ALA A 432 10.67 -10.79 -12.04
N MET A 433 10.99 -12.07 -12.20
CA MET A 433 11.27 -12.72 -13.48
C MET A 433 10.07 -13.48 -14.08
N SER A 434 8.95 -13.60 -13.36
CA SER A 434 7.73 -14.24 -13.87
C SER A 434 7.12 -13.42 -15.01
N SER A 435 6.49 -14.11 -15.95
CA SER A 435 5.71 -13.46 -17.02
C SER A 435 4.61 -12.56 -16.46
N ALA A 436 4.20 -11.57 -17.27
CA ALA A 436 3.05 -10.75 -16.96
C ALA A 436 1.77 -11.59 -17.01
N THR A 437 0.94 -11.51 -15.96
CA THR A 437 -0.43 -12.06 -16.02
C THR A 437 -1.21 -11.31 -17.09
N PRO A 438 -1.96 -11.98 -17.99
CA PRO A 438 -2.79 -11.30 -18.97
C PRO A 438 -3.76 -10.31 -18.29
N VAL A 439 -4.00 -9.16 -18.93
CA VAL A 439 -4.86 -8.09 -18.37
C VAL A 439 -6.27 -8.60 -18.08
N LEU A 440 -6.76 -9.53 -18.89
CA LEU A 440 -8.06 -10.19 -18.73
C LEU A 440 -8.26 -10.82 -17.35
N TYR A 441 -7.19 -11.27 -16.69
CA TYR A 441 -7.26 -11.92 -15.37
C TYR A 441 -6.85 -11.00 -14.21
N ARG A 442 -6.55 -9.72 -14.46
CA ARG A 442 -6.20 -8.75 -13.40
C ARG A 442 -7.46 -8.15 -12.79
N GLY A 443 -7.42 -7.81 -11.49
CA GLY A 443 -8.47 -7.02 -10.85
C GLY A 443 -8.59 -5.61 -11.44
N LEU A 444 -9.72 -4.96 -11.19
CA LEU A 444 -9.91 -3.57 -11.60
C LEU A 444 -8.86 -2.67 -10.93
N LYS A 445 -8.33 -1.72 -11.69
CA LYS A 445 -7.64 -0.57 -11.09
C LYS A 445 -8.66 0.26 -10.31
N THR A 446 -8.19 0.98 -9.29
CA THR A 446 -9.07 1.90 -8.56
C THR A 446 -9.71 2.88 -9.56
N SER A 447 -11.02 3.06 -9.44
CA SER A 447 -11.82 3.83 -10.40
C SER A 447 -12.40 5.12 -9.80
N TYR A 448 -12.08 5.41 -8.54
CA TYR A 448 -12.54 6.61 -7.83
C TYR A 448 -11.34 7.30 -7.19
N ALA A 449 -11.32 8.63 -7.24
CA ALA A 449 -10.47 9.47 -6.41
C ALA A 449 -10.76 9.20 -4.93
N TRP A 450 -9.74 9.30 -4.08
CA TRP A 450 -9.79 9.07 -2.63
C TRP A 450 -10.14 7.63 -2.19
N ARG A 451 -10.32 6.69 -3.12
CA ARG A 451 -10.69 5.31 -2.75
C ARG A 451 -9.52 4.57 -2.14
N THR A 452 -8.41 4.51 -2.85
CA THR A 452 -7.20 3.81 -2.42
C THR A 452 -6.01 4.75 -2.61
N ALA A 453 -5.28 4.99 -1.53
CA ALA A 453 -3.99 5.66 -1.59
C ALA A 453 -2.89 4.71 -1.13
N ALA A 454 -1.71 4.86 -1.72
CA ALA A 454 -0.54 4.13 -1.29
C ALA A 454 0.34 4.99 -0.38
N VAL A 455 0.91 4.37 0.66
CA VAL A 455 1.85 5.03 1.59
C VAL A 455 3.19 4.33 1.52
N ASP A 456 4.26 5.11 1.42
CA ASP A 456 5.62 4.59 1.37
C ASP A 456 6.64 5.58 1.91
N HIS A 457 7.83 5.07 2.17
CA HIS A 457 8.96 5.78 2.73
C HIS A 457 10.11 5.86 1.73
N TYR A 458 10.74 7.02 1.64
CA TYR A 458 11.92 7.26 0.82
C TYR A 458 13.03 7.88 1.65
N TYR A 459 14.14 7.17 1.79
CA TYR A 459 15.38 7.74 2.30
C TYR A 459 15.98 8.64 1.22
N ALA A 460 15.87 9.96 1.41
CA ALA A 460 16.23 10.92 0.37
C ALA A 460 17.71 10.80 0.01
N ASP A 461 18.01 10.83 -1.30
CA ASP A 461 19.37 10.79 -1.83
C ASP A 461 20.02 12.17 -1.77
N ILE A 462 19.97 12.82 -0.60
CA ILE A 462 20.56 14.14 -0.34
C ILE A 462 20.87 14.30 1.16
N TYR A 463 21.97 14.99 1.46
CA TYR A 463 22.32 15.44 2.80
C TYR A 463 21.78 16.85 3.06
N ILE A 464 21.19 17.06 4.24
CA ILE A 464 20.73 18.37 4.71
C ILE A 464 21.48 18.76 5.99
N VAL A 465 21.83 20.04 6.11
CA VAL A 465 22.60 20.60 7.22
C VAL A 465 21.71 20.76 8.45
N ILE A 466 21.98 20.00 9.51
CA ILE A 466 21.24 20.04 10.78
C ILE A 466 21.89 21.01 11.77
N PHE A 467 23.21 21.12 11.72
CA PHE A 467 23.96 22.02 12.58
C PHE A 467 25.16 22.61 11.84
N ASN A 468 25.46 23.88 12.10
CA ASN A 468 26.62 24.58 11.57
C ASN A 468 27.28 25.36 12.71
N GLY A 469 28.49 24.95 13.08
CA GLY A 469 29.32 25.57 14.12
C GLY A 469 30.45 26.45 13.57
N GLY A 470 30.35 26.90 12.32
CA GLY A 470 31.42 27.60 11.61
C GLY A 470 32.37 26.59 10.94
N ASP A 471 33.35 26.10 11.68
CA ASP A 471 34.41 25.21 11.16
C ASP A 471 33.96 23.75 11.00
N TYR A 472 32.78 23.40 11.54
CA TYR A 472 32.20 22.07 11.42
C TYR A 472 30.71 22.14 11.06
N VAL A 473 30.31 21.23 10.17
CA VAL A 473 28.94 21.08 9.68
C VAL A 473 28.48 19.65 9.93
N PHE A 474 27.32 19.51 10.56
CA PHE A 474 26.68 18.20 10.72
C PHE A 474 25.52 18.10 9.73
N ALA A 475 25.56 17.07 8.88
CA ALA A 475 24.54 16.83 7.88
C ALA A 475 23.91 15.42 8.04
N ALA A 476 22.61 15.34 7.81
CA ALA A 476 21.85 14.10 7.91
C ALA A 476 21.03 13.85 6.63
N ARG A 477 20.67 12.59 6.39
CA ARG A 477 19.77 12.23 5.29
C ARG A 477 18.35 12.13 5.80
N PRO A 478 17.40 12.89 5.25
CA PRO A 478 16.03 12.81 5.70
C PRO A 478 15.29 11.62 5.08
N THR A 479 14.31 11.13 5.82
CA THR A 479 13.28 10.19 5.35
C THR A 479 12.02 10.97 5.01
N ILE A 480 11.50 10.78 3.79
CA ILE A 480 10.23 11.35 3.32
C ILE A 480 9.18 10.24 3.35
N THR A 481 7.99 10.51 3.85
CA THR A 481 6.83 9.62 3.74
C THR A 481 5.77 10.29 2.89
N GLY A 482 5.28 9.61 1.86
CA GLY A 482 4.26 10.15 0.96
C GLY A 482 2.99 9.33 0.95
N ILE A 483 1.85 10.02 0.80
CA ILE A 483 0.54 9.42 0.55
C ILE A 483 0.12 9.79 -0.87
N ILE A 484 -0.11 8.81 -1.74
CA ILE A 484 -0.43 9.03 -3.15
C ILE A 484 -1.75 8.36 -3.50
N ASP A 485 -2.68 9.12 -4.08
CA ASP A 485 -3.93 8.60 -4.62
C ASP A 485 -3.67 7.74 -5.87
N LEU A 486 -4.11 6.48 -5.89
CA LEU A 486 -3.82 5.55 -6.98
C LEU A 486 -4.70 5.73 -8.22
N TYR A 487 -5.79 6.48 -8.13
CA TYR A 487 -6.67 6.74 -9.28
C TYR A 487 -6.11 7.89 -10.12
N SER A 488 -5.82 8.99 -9.47
CA SER A 488 -5.34 10.23 -10.07
C SER A 488 -3.82 10.31 -10.20
N GLY A 489 -3.08 9.57 -9.36
CA GLY A 489 -1.64 9.72 -9.20
C GLY A 489 -1.23 10.96 -8.41
N ALA A 490 -2.18 11.65 -7.76
CA ALA A 490 -1.92 12.87 -7.01
C ALA A 490 -1.26 12.54 -5.66
N VAL A 491 -0.23 13.30 -5.31
CA VAL A 491 0.38 13.28 -3.98
C VAL A 491 -0.54 14.05 -3.04
N LEU A 492 -1.13 13.35 -2.07
CA LEU A 492 -2.09 13.91 -1.13
C LEU A 492 -1.39 14.60 0.06
N ALA A 493 -0.27 14.02 0.52
CA ALA A 493 0.45 14.48 1.70
C ALA A 493 1.91 14.01 1.70
N LEU A 494 2.76 14.77 2.41
CA LEU A 494 4.17 14.44 2.65
C LEU A 494 4.55 14.74 4.10
N SER A 495 5.34 13.85 4.71
CA SER A 495 6.00 14.12 6.00
C SER A 495 7.51 13.90 5.91
N LEU A 496 8.27 14.70 6.65
CA LEU A 496 9.72 14.63 6.74
C LEU A 496 10.14 14.16 8.15
N SER A 497 11.23 13.39 8.23
CA SER A 497 11.86 12.95 9.49
C SER A 497 13.36 12.75 9.28
N LEU A 498 14.18 12.92 10.32
CA LEU A 498 15.61 12.53 10.29
C LEU A 498 15.83 11.12 10.84
N LEU A 499 14.78 10.50 11.39
CA LEU A 499 14.81 9.15 11.91
C LEU A 499 14.31 8.15 10.84
N PRO A 500 14.62 6.85 11.02
CA PRO A 500 13.97 5.79 10.25
C PRO A 500 12.44 5.85 10.38
N PRO A 501 11.70 5.34 9.37
CA PRO A 501 10.25 5.25 9.42
C PRO A 501 9.71 4.70 10.73
N SER A 502 8.67 5.35 11.23
CA SER A 502 8.06 4.99 12.51
C SER A 502 6.56 5.28 12.50
N ARG A 503 5.86 4.82 13.54
CA ARG A 503 4.45 5.14 13.80
C ARG A 503 4.19 6.65 13.78
N LYS A 504 5.13 7.46 14.31
CA LYS A 504 5.02 8.92 14.32
C LYS A 504 5.09 9.50 12.92
N THR A 505 5.95 8.97 12.06
CA THR A 505 6.13 9.44 10.68
C THR A 505 4.85 9.27 9.86
N ILE A 506 4.16 8.14 10.05
CA ILE A 506 2.85 7.88 9.44
C ILE A 506 1.78 8.83 10.00
N ALA A 507 1.74 9.02 11.32
CA ALA A 507 0.80 9.94 11.94
C ALA A 507 0.95 11.37 11.41
N LYS A 508 2.18 11.87 11.27
CA LYS A 508 2.49 13.16 10.63
C LYS A 508 1.93 13.24 9.20
N ALA A 509 2.10 12.18 8.40
CA ALA A 509 1.59 12.15 7.03
C ALA A 509 0.06 12.16 6.97
N LEU A 510 -0.61 11.45 7.88
CA LEU A 510 -2.08 11.49 8.00
C LEU A 510 -2.57 12.88 8.43
N ARG A 511 -1.91 13.53 9.39
CA ARG A 511 -2.22 14.90 9.82
C ARG A 511 -2.04 15.90 8.68
N ASP A 512 -0.95 15.81 7.92
CA ASP A 512 -0.73 16.66 6.73
C ASP A 512 -1.84 16.47 5.68
N CYS A 513 -2.26 15.23 5.43
CA CYS A 513 -3.37 14.94 4.52
C CYS A 513 -4.68 15.59 4.99
N VAL A 514 -5.04 15.41 6.26
CA VAL A 514 -6.25 16.02 6.85
C VAL A 514 -6.16 17.54 6.86
N ARG A 515 -5.00 18.11 7.16
CA ARG A 515 -4.79 19.57 7.19
C ARG A 515 -4.98 20.20 5.81
N ARG A 516 -4.49 19.53 4.76
CA ARG A 516 -4.60 20.03 3.38
C ARG A 516 -5.99 19.86 2.80
N HIS A 517 -6.69 18.77 3.16
CA HIS A 517 -7.86 18.33 2.42
C HIS A 517 -9.14 18.17 3.26
N GLY A 518 -9.04 18.11 4.59
CA GLY A 518 -10.15 17.81 5.50
C GLY A 518 -10.69 16.39 5.36
N LYS A 519 -9.89 15.47 4.80
CA LYS A 519 -10.31 14.09 4.52
C LYS A 519 -9.13 13.14 4.40
N LEU A 520 -9.43 11.85 4.45
CA LEU A 520 -8.51 10.74 4.22
C LEU A 520 -9.07 9.77 3.17
N PRO A 521 -8.21 8.98 2.51
CA PRO A 521 -8.63 7.91 1.61
C PRO A 521 -9.42 6.81 2.33
N SER A 522 -10.34 6.12 1.63
CA SER A 522 -11.10 5.00 2.23
C SER A 522 -10.24 3.75 2.48
N GLU A 523 -9.12 3.62 1.77
CA GLU A 523 -8.16 2.51 1.88
C GLU A 523 -6.73 3.04 1.79
N LEU A 524 -5.87 2.57 2.69
CA LEU A 524 -4.42 2.75 2.60
C LEU A 524 -3.75 1.42 2.24
N ILE A 525 -3.04 1.39 1.13
CA ILE A 525 -2.20 0.27 0.73
C ILE A 525 -0.73 0.55 1.06
N VAL A 526 -0.13 -0.32 1.85
CA VAL A 526 1.20 -0.09 2.44
C VAL A 526 2.06 -1.34 2.37
N ASP A 527 3.36 -1.17 2.53
CA ASP A 527 4.31 -2.26 2.62
C ASP A 527 4.22 -3.00 3.98
N ARG A 528 4.97 -4.09 4.13
CA ARG A 528 4.96 -4.94 5.34
C ARG A 528 5.95 -4.48 6.42
N GLY A 529 6.25 -3.19 6.48
CA GLY A 529 7.07 -2.56 7.50
C GLY A 529 6.52 -2.74 8.91
N ALA A 530 7.37 -2.55 9.93
CA ALA A 530 6.99 -2.81 11.32
C ALA A 530 5.97 -1.78 11.83
N GLU A 531 6.12 -0.54 11.40
CA GLU A 531 5.22 0.59 11.61
C GLU A 531 3.80 0.31 11.07
N PHE A 532 3.69 -0.26 9.87
CA PHE A 532 2.41 -0.60 9.24
C PHE A 532 1.73 -1.83 9.85
N LYS A 533 2.50 -2.73 10.46
CA LYS A 533 1.97 -3.89 11.20
C LYS A 533 1.65 -3.59 12.66
N SER A 534 1.87 -2.36 13.11
CA SER A 534 1.70 -2.00 14.51
C SER A 534 0.23 -2.00 14.92
N VAL A 535 -0.02 -2.38 16.18
CA VAL A 535 -1.34 -2.30 16.83
C VAL A 535 -1.94 -0.91 16.67
N TYR A 536 -1.13 0.10 16.98
CA TYR A 536 -1.48 1.51 16.88
C TYR A 536 -2.04 1.89 15.51
N PHE A 537 -1.36 1.50 14.43
CA PHE A 537 -1.78 1.89 13.09
C PHE A 537 -3.08 1.19 12.69
N ALA A 538 -3.20 -0.11 12.98
CA ALA A 538 -4.43 -0.86 12.72
C ALA A 538 -5.62 -0.28 13.51
N SER A 539 -5.43 0.03 14.81
CA SER A 539 -6.48 0.61 15.64
C SER A 539 -6.88 2.02 15.18
N LEU A 540 -5.91 2.85 14.79
CA LEU A 540 -6.17 4.20 14.27
C LEU A 540 -7.00 4.16 12.99
N LEU A 541 -6.62 3.31 12.03
CA LEU A 541 -7.36 3.19 10.78
C LEU A 541 -8.75 2.59 10.99
N ALA A 542 -8.88 1.60 11.88
CA ALA A 542 -10.18 1.03 12.24
C ALA A 542 -11.11 2.10 12.85
N ASP A 543 -10.59 2.93 13.76
CA ASP A 543 -11.35 4.02 14.38
C ASP A 543 -11.80 5.08 13.37
N LEU A 544 -10.94 5.38 12.38
CA LEU A 544 -11.24 6.29 11.28
C LEU A 544 -12.10 5.65 10.18
N GLY A 545 -12.43 4.36 10.28
CA GLY A 545 -13.18 3.61 9.27
C GLY A 545 -12.45 3.48 7.93
N ILE A 546 -11.11 3.40 7.96
CA ILE A 546 -10.22 3.27 6.81
C ILE A 546 -9.72 1.82 6.71
N THR A 547 -9.81 1.25 5.51
CA THR A 547 -9.29 -0.10 5.23
C THR A 547 -7.77 -0.10 5.16
N LEU A 548 -7.12 -1.00 5.91
CA LEU A 548 -5.68 -1.23 5.82
C LEU A 548 -5.38 -2.40 4.88
N SER A 549 -4.57 -2.17 3.84
CA SER A 549 -4.12 -3.22 2.93
C SER A 549 -2.60 -3.37 2.92
N LEU A 550 -2.08 -4.53 3.29
CA LEU A 550 -0.65 -4.85 3.31
C LEU A 550 -0.25 -5.55 2.01
N ARG A 551 0.68 -4.97 1.24
CA ARG A 551 1.21 -5.55 0.00
C ARG A 551 1.88 -6.91 0.24
N PRO A 552 1.99 -7.78 -0.77
CA PRO A 552 2.72 -9.04 -0.65
C PRO A 552 4.22 -8.79 -0.46
N SER A 553 4.89 -9.61 0.35
CA SER A 553 6.34 -9.49 0.59
C SER A 553 7.21 -9.77 -0.65
N ALA A 554 6.65 -10.40 -1.68
CA ALA A 554 7.39 -10.87 -2.85
C ALA A 554 6.94 -10.27 -4.19
N HIS A 555 5.99 -9.33 -4.25
CA HIS A 555 5.49 -8.75 -5.52
C HIS A 555 5.76 -7.24 -5.62
N PRO A 556 6.85 -6.81 -6.30
CA PRO A 556 7.13 -5.39 -6.55
C PRO A 556 6.08 -4.68 -7.43
N ARG A 557 5.20 -5.45 -8.11
CA ARG A 557 4.29 -4.93 -9.14
C ARG A 557 3.17 -4.01 -8.60
N PHE A 558 3.04 -3.85 -7.29
CA PHE A 558 1.98 -3.04 -6.64
C PHE A 558 2.45 -1.63 -6.23
N GLY A 559 3.67 -1.21 -6.58
CA GLY A 559 4.28 0.06 -6.13
C GLY A 559 4.72 1.05 -7.22
N GLY A 560 4.37 0.80 -8.49
CA GLY A 560 4.92 1.57 -9.63
C GLY A 560 4.65 3.07 -9.59
N GLU A 561 3.54 3.50 -9.01
CA GLU A 561 3.15 4.91 -8.88
C GLU A 561 4.05 5.67 -7.88
N ILE A 562 4.42 5.02 -6.78
CA ILE A 562 5.32 5.58 -5.76
C ILE A 562 6.78 5.52 -6.21
N GLU A 563 7.18 4.40 -6.81
CA GLU A 563 8.51 4.27 -7.44
C GLU A 563 8.70 5.37 -8.50
N GLY A 564 7.61 5.73 -9.21
CA GLY A 564 7.52 6.90 -10.06
C GLY A 564 7.72 8.22 -9.32
N LEU A 565 6.99 8.50 -8.24
CA LEU A 565 7.11 9.75 -7.47
C LEU A 565 8.55 10.01 -7.00
N PHE A 566 9.12 9.07 -6.24
CA PHE A 566 10.46 9.27 -5.67
C PHE A 566 11.55 9.14 -6.75
N GLY A 567 11.30 8.35 -7.79
CA GLY A 567 12.16 8.32 -8.98
C GLY A 567 12.20 9.65 -9.72
N ASP A 568 11.05 10.30 -9.91
CA ASP A 568 10.92 11.63 -10.51
C ASP A 568 11.60 12.68 -9.62
N PHE A 569 11.33 12.67 -8.31
CA PHE A 569 11.96 13.59 -7.35
C PHE A 569 13.49 13.46 -7.38
N LYS A 570 14.00 12.23 -7.35
CA LYS A 570 15.42 11.95 -7.48
C LYS A 570 16.00 12.51 -8.78
N LYS A 571 15.46 12.09 -9.93
CA LYS A 571 16.04 12.37 -11.25
C LYS A 571 15.89 13.82 -11.68
N MET A 572 14.77 14.44 -11.36
CA MET A 572 14.41 15.77 -11.86
C MET A 572 14.77 16.89 -10.87
N TRP A 573 14.75 16.60 -9.57
CA TRP A 573 14.96 17.60 -8.52
C TRP A 573 16.31 17.42 -7.81
N LEU A 574 16.53 16.27 -7.16
CA LEU A 574 17.70 16.07 -6.28
C LEU A 574 19.04 16.07 -7.00
N VAL A 575 19.13 15.51 -8.23
CA VAL A 575 20.37 15.48 -9.02
C VAL A 575 20.95 16.89 -9.24
N ASN A 576 20.10 17.92 -9.25
CA ASN A 576 20.50 19.31 -9.47
C ASN A 576 20.85 20.06 -8.18
N ARG A 577 21.05 19.36 -7.05
CA ARG A 577 21.34 19.97 -5.74
C ARG A 577 22.72 19.56 -5.19
N PRO A 578 23.49 20.50 -4.62
CA PRO A 578 24.68 20.18 -3.84
C PRO A 578 24.37 19.22 -2.70
N GLY A 579 25.28 18.28 -2.44
CA GLY A 579 25.14 17.24 -1.41
C GLY A 579 24.19 16.09 -1.75
N ASN A 580 23.80 15.93 -3.03
CA ASN A 580 23.03 14.78 -3.49
C ASN A 580 23.88 13.50 -3.57
N THR A 581 23.24 12.34 -3.43
CA THR A 581 23.86 11.02 -3.53
C THR A 581 23.30 10.20 -4.71
N ALA A 582 22.69 10.87 -5.70
CA ALA A 582 21.97 10.20 -6.77
C ALA A 582 22.90 9.41 -7.71
N ASP A 583 24.10 9.95 -8.00
CA ASP A 583 25.15 9.31 -8.81
C ASP A 583 26.16 8.53 -7.97
N TYR A 584 25.65 7.50 -7.30
CA TYR A 584 26.37 6.66 -6.33
C TYR A 584 27.66 5.99 -6.87
N LYS A 585 27.85 5.93 -8.20
CA LYS A 585 29.08 5.40 -8.82
C LYS A 585 30.25 6.39 -8.79
N GLU A 586 29.99 7.67 -8.94
CA GLU A 586 31.03 8.72 -8.89
C GLU A 586 31.45 9.01 -7.43
N VAL A 587 30.49 8.97 -6.50
CA VAL A 587 30.72 9.22 -5.06
C VAL A 587 31.76 8.29 -4.42
N ARG A 588 31.91 7.04 -4.91
CA ARG A 588 32.92 6.08 -4.42
C ARG A 588 34.31 6.27 -5.03
N SER A 589 34.42 7.05 -6.09
CA SER A 589 35.68 7.33 -6.79
C SER A 589 36.31 8.68 -6.43
N VAL A 590 35.67 9.49 -5.58
CA VAL A 590 36.17 10.80 -5.14
C VAL A 590 36.82 10.73 -3.77
N ASP A 591 37.87 11.53 -3.56
CA ASP A 591 38.53 11.69 -2.27
C ASP A 591 37.56 12.18 -1.19
N ARG A 592 37.81 11.85 0.08
CA ARG A 592 37.00 12.25 1.25
C ARG A 592 36.75 13.77 1.36
N LYS A 593 37.57 14.60 0.70
CA LYS A 593 37.41 16.06 0.62
C LYS A 593 36.22 16.50 -0.24
N PHE A 594 35.77 15.68 -1.18
CA PHE A 594 34.64 15.91 -2.09
C PHE A 594 33.43 15.03 -1.72
N SER A 595 33.25 14.75 -0.41
CA SER A 595 32.11 13.95 0.03
C SER A 595 30.82 14.77 -0.07
N PRO A 596 29.71 14.19 -0.56
CA PRO A 596 28.42 14.89 -0.64
C PRO A 596 27.92 15.46 0.69
N GLU A 597 28.35 14.89 1.81
CA GLU A 597 28.05 15.39 3.15
C GLU A 597 28.65 16.79 3.41
N ARG A 598 29.85 17.07 2.88
CA ARG A 598 30.52 18.37 3.01
C ARG A 598 30.00 19.41 2.01
N ASP A 599 29.47 18.94 0.88
CA ASP A 599 28.83 19.79 -0.13
C ASP A 599 27.34 20.07 0.19
N ALA A 600 26.82 19.58 1.31
CA ALA A 600 25.45 19.83 1.73
C ALA A 600 25.24 21.30 2.08
N VAL A 601 24.27 21.95 1.42
CA VAL A 601 23.95 23.37 1.62
C VAL A 601 22.54 23.57 2.18
N LEU A 602 21.62 22.66 1.88
CA LEU A 602 20.20 22.82 2.23
C LEU A 602 19.97 22.58 3.73
N ARG A 603 19.28 23.52 4.37
CA ARG A 603 18.76 23.36 5.74
C ARG A 603 17.36 22.72 5.71
N PRO A 604 16.88 22.11 6.82
CA PRO A 604 15.57 21.47 6.88
C PRO A 604 14.40 22.34 6.40
N TYR A 605 14.43 23.63 6.75
CA TYR A 605 13.39 24.59 6.37
C TYR A 605 13.31 24.76 4.84
N ASP A 606 14.45 24.98 4.19
CA ASP A 606 14.52 25.16 2.74
C ASP A 606 14.19 23.86 2.00
N PHE A 607 14.69 22.73 2.49
CA PHE A 607 14.38 21.43 1.91
C PHE A 607 12.89 21.10 1.96
N TYR A 608 12.21 21.38 3.09
CA TYR A 608 10.77 21.17 3.20
C TYR A 608 10.00 22.08 2.23
N ARG A 609 10.40 23.34 2.07
CA ARG A 609 9.82 24.25 1.07
C ARG A 609 9.98 23.73 -0.35
N GLU A 610 11.18 23.27 -0.72
CA GLU A 610 11.42 22.68 -2.04
C GLU A 610 10.58 21.43 -2.27
N LEU A 611 10.44 20.58 -1.26
CA LEU A 611 9.64 19.36 -1.33
C LEU A 611 8.16 19.66 -1.57
N VAL A 612 7.60 20.66 -0.90
CA VAL A 612 6.21 21.12 -1.13
C VAL A 612 6.07 21.69 -2.54
N ALA A 613 7.01 22.51 -3.00
CA ALA A 613 6.97 23.07 -4.36
C ALA A 613 7.03 21.98 -5.44
N PHE A 614 7.87 20.96 -5.25
CA PHE A 614 7.93 19.80 -6.14
C PHE A 614 6.59 19.04 -6.17
N MET A 615 5.98 18.82 -5.01
CA MET A 615 4.68 18.15 -4.90
C MET A 615 3.60 18.90 -5.68
N ASP A 616 3.51 20.22 -5.51
CA ASP A 616 2.53 21.06 -6.19
C ASP A 616 2.74 21.03 -7.72
N TRP A 617 3.98 21.16 -8.16
CA TRP A 617 4.33 21.03 -9.58
C TRP A 617 3.97 19.64 -10.13
N ARG A 618 4.28 18.56 -9.40
CA ARG A 618 4.03 17.18 -9.85
C ARG A 618 2.54 16.87 -9.95
N ASN A 619 1.75 17.45 -9.06
CA ASN A 619 0.28 17.37 -9.06
C ASN A 619 -0.36 18.19 -10.19
N ALA A 620 0.26 19.31 -10.57
CA ALA A 620 -0.20 20.16 -11.68
C ALA A 620 0.26 19.65 -13.07
N LYS A 621 1.33 18.86 -13.14
CA LYS A 621 1.89 18.34 -14.39
C LYS A 621 0.90 17.39 -15.10
N PRO A 622 0.57 17.62 -16.38
CA PRO A 622 -0.25 16.70 -17.18
C PRO A 622 0.41 15.32 -17.33
N VAL A 623 -0.39 14.24 -17.31
CA VAL A 623 0.12 12.86 -17.38
C VAL A 623 -0.45 12.15 -18.61
N SER A 624 0.38 11.87 -19.61
CA SER A 624 -0.02 11.03 -20.75
C SER A 624 -0.17 9.56 -20.32
N PRO A 625 -1.22 8.84 -20.75
CA PRO A 625 -2.19 9.20 -21.80
C PRO A 625 -3.44 9.96 -21.33
N GLY A 626 -3.57 10.25 -20.03
CA GLY A 626 -4.72 10.97 -19.48
C GLY A 626 -4.68 12.45 -19.83
N GLY A 627 -5.72 12.98 -20.47
CA GLY A 627 -5.80 14.39 -20.86
C GLY A 627 -5.87 15.41 -19.71
N GLY A 628 -5.47 15.06 -18.49
CA GLY A 628 -5.53 15.90 -17.28
C GLY A 628 -4.32 15.72 -16.37
N SER A 629 -4.13 16.68 -15.46
CA SER A 629 -3.15 16.57 -14.37
C SER A 629 -3.70 15.75 -13.21
N PRO A 630 -2.85 15.17 -12.34
CA PRO A 630 -3.30 14.42 -11.18
C PRO A 630 -4.28 15.20 -10.30
N ILE A 631 -4.01 16.47 -10.01
CA ILE A 631 -4.92 17.28 -9.18
C ILE A 631 -6.26 17.55 -9.86
N TYR A 632 -6.27 17.70 -11.19
CA TYR A 632 -7.52 17.86 -11.95
C TYR A 632 -8.38 16.59 -11.85
N LEU A 633 -7.80 15.41 -12.06
CA LEU A 633 -8.50 14.13 -11.96
C LEU A 633 -9.00 13.86 -10.54
N LEU A 634 -8.19 14.18 -9.52
CA LEU A 634 -8.57 14.06 -8.11
C LEU A 634 -9.79 14.93 -7.79
N ASN A 635 -9.76 16.21 -8.20
CA ASN A 635 -10.83 17.17 -7.95
C ASN A 635 -12.11 16.82 -8.71
N GLN A 636 -12.00 16.38 -9.96
CA GLN A 636 -13.15 15.92 -10.74
C GLN A 636 -13.81 14.71 -10.08
N GLY A 637 -13.02 13.67 -9.76
CA GLY A 637 -13.56 12.47 -9.11
C GLY A 637 -14.17 12.76 -7.74
N GLN A 638 -13.62 13.71 -6.99
CA GLN A 638 -14.19 14.15 -5.73
C GLN A 638 -15.52 14.91 -5.89
N ARG A 639 -15.68 15.73 -6.93
CA ARG A 639 -16.95 16.43 -7.19
C ARG A 639 -18.04 15.45 -7.60
N ASP A 640 -17.70 14.51 -8.48
CA ASP A 640 -18.64 13.51 -8.99
C ASP A 640 -19.03 12.50 -7.89
N PHE A 641 -18.07 12.08 -7.06
CA PHE A 641 -18.25 11.05 -6.04
C PHE A 641 -17.74 11.49 -4.65
N PRO A 642 -18.36 12.51 -4.03
CA PRO A 642 -17.85 13.15 -2.80
C PRO A 642 -17.89 12.25 -1.57
N TYR A 643 -18.68 11.18 -1.60
CA TYR A 643 -18.91 10.23 -0.52
C TYR A 643 -17.84 9.12 -0.42
N ILE A 644 -16.90 9.06 -1.36
CA ILE A 644 -15.82 8.06 -1.34
C ILE A 644 -14.78 8.40 -0.26
N ALA A 645 -14.41 9.67 -0.14
CA ALA A 645 -13.41 10.13 0.83
C ALA A 645 -13.96 10.08 2.26
N LYS A 646 -13.11 9.71 3.23
CA LYS A 646 -13.45 9.76 4.66
C LYS A 646 -13.22 11.17 5.18
N LYS A 647 -14.30 11.89 5.46
CA LYS A 647 -14.23 13.24 6.06
C LYS A 647 -13.65 13.14 7.47
N VAL A 648 -12.61 13.92 7.76
CA VAL A 648 -11.92 13.94 9.05
C VAL A 648 -11.53 15.37 9.35
N SER A 649 -11.84 15.86 10.56
CA SER A 649 -11.43 17.16 11.08
C SER A 649 -10.11 17.06 11.85
N ILE A 650 -9.32 18.12 11.85
CA ILE A 650 -8.15 18.25 12.71
C ILE A 650 -8.56 18.77 14.10
N ASP A 651 -9.28 17.93 14.84
CA ASP A 651 -9.73 18.22 16.21
C ASP A 651 -8.82 17.56 17.27
N GLN A 652 -9.08 17.84 18.54
CA GLN A 652 -8.29 17.30 19.65
C GLN A 652 -8.36 15.76 19.70
N GLU A 653 -9.51 15.16 19.39
CA GLU A 653 -9.67 13.70 19.34
C GLU A 653 -8.73 13.10 18.29
N PHE A 654 -8.72 13.67 17.08
CA PHE A 654 -7.84 13.24 16.00
C PHE A 654 -6.37 13.45 16.35
N LEU A 655 -6.00 14.58 16.97
CA LEU A 655 -4.62 14.84 17.41
C LEU A 655 -4.17 13.82 18.47
N ILE A 656 -5.00 13.49 19.45
CA ILE A 656 -4.70 12.48 20.48
C ILE A 656 -4.65 11.07 19.90
N ALA A 657 -5.58 10.72 19.00
CA ALA A 657 -5.61 9.43 18.31
C ALA A 657 -4.38 9.23 17.42
N THR A 658 -3.91 10.30 16.78
CA THR A 658 -2.68 10.31 15.98
C THR A 658 -1.40 10.52 16.80
N SER A 659 -1.49 10.66 18.12
CA SER A 659 -0.31 10.65 19.00
C SER A 659 0.10 9.22 19.35
N VAL A 660 1.41 8.97 19.49
CA VAL A 660 1.95 7.60 19.62
C VAL A 660 2.24 7.29 21.07
N ASP A 661 1.79 6.13 21.56
CA ASP A 661 2.05 5.66 22.91
C ASP A 661 3.55 5.53 23.21
N SER A 662 3.96 5.98 24.40
CA SER A 662 5.31 5.84 24.91
C SER A 662 5.33 5.22 26.30
N LYS A 663 6.10 4.15 26.44
CA LYS A 663 6.45 3.55 27.74
C LYS A 663 7.78 4.07 28.30
N ARG A 664 8.46 4.95 27.56
CA ARG A 664 9.79 5.49 27.92
C ARG A 664 9.62 6.88 28.50
N TYR A 665 9.23 6.94 29.77
CA TYR A 665 9.15 8.17 30.54
C TYR A 665 9.44 7.89 32.02
N LYS A 666 9.76 8.93 32.78
CA LYS A 666 9.77 8.90 34.25
C LYS A 666 8.68 9.84 34.77
N PHE A 667 8.04 9.48 35.88
CA PHE A 667 7.05 10.34 36.54
C PHE A 667 7.67 10.95 37.79
N ASP A 668 7.58 12.27 37.91
CA ASP A 668 7.96 13.05 39.07
C ASP A 668 6.70 13.74 39.60
N PRO A 669 6.27 13.53 40.86
CA PRO A 669 5.04 14.14 41.38
C PRO A 669 5.04 15.67 41.39
N ILE A 670 6.21 16.31 41.34
CA ILE A 670 6.37 17.78 41.37
C ILE A 670 6.59 18.32 39.97
N ARG A 671 7.45 17.65 39.18
CA ARG A 671 7.88 18.12 37.85
C ARG A 671 7.11 17.47 36.69
N GLY A 672 6.26 16.51 36.98
CA GLY A 672 5.40 15.81 36.02
C GLY A 672 6.10 14.71 35.24
N ILE A 673 5.73 14.59 33.98
CA ILE A 673 6.24 13.56 33.08
C ILE A 673 7.59 14.02 32.51
N HIS A 674 8.61 13.20 32.67
CA HIS A 674 9.95 13.45 32.15
C HIS A 674 10.24 12.52 30.96
N ILE A 675 10.43 13.10 29.77
CA ILE A 675 10.76 12.38 28.54
C ILE A 675 11.98 13.04 27.88
N GLY A 676 13.02 12.25 27.65
CA GLY A 676 14.27 12.77 27.07
C GLY A 676 14.93 13.76 28.03
N GLU A 677 14.97 15.02 27.63
CA GLU A 677 15.55 16.14 28.39
C GLU A 677 14.48 17.14 28.85
N MET A 678 13.19 16.85 28.61
CA MET A 678 12.08 17.77 28.86
C MET A 678 11.11 17.23 29.91
N HIS A 679 10.66 18.14 30.78
CA HIS A 679 9.57 17.92 31.72
C HIS A 679 8.26 18.49 31.16
N TYR A 680 7.17 17.76 31.37
CA TYR A 680 5.84 18.10 30.94
C TYR A 680 4.90 18.09 32.14
N TRP A 681 4.17 19.18 32.33
CA TRP A 681 3.30 19.36 33.49
C TRP A 681 1.87 19.69 33.09
N SER A 682 0.92 19.25 33.92
CA SER A 682 -0.46 19.71 33.96
C SER A 682 -0.96 19.63 35.41
N PRO A 683 -1.81 20.56 35.87
CA PRO A 683 -2.35 20.52 37.24
C PRO A 683 -3.04 19.20 37.61
N GLU A 684 -3.71 18.55 36.65
CA GLU A 684 -4.43 17.28 36.83
C GLU A 684 -3.50 16.12 37.17
N LEU A 685 -2.20 16.20 36.83
CA LEU A 685 -1.23 15.19 37.24
C LEU A 685 -1.05 15.17 38.76
N ALA A 686 -1.31 16.28 39.47
CA ALA A 686 -1.25 16.32 40.92
C ALA A 686 -2.33 15.46 41.60
N LEU A 687 -3.40 15.10 40.87
CA LEU A 687 -4.45 14.20 41.35
C LEU A 687 -3.97 12.74 41.43
N LEU A 688 -2.86 12.41 40.78
CA LEU A 688 -2.29 11.08 40.79
C LEU A 688 -1.43 10.90 42.05
N GLY A 689 -1.98 10.23 43.06
CA GLY A 689 -1.28 9.97 44.32
C GLY A 689 -0.05 9.07 44.15
N GLY A 690 1.09 9.51 44.69
CA GLY A 690 2.29 8.68 44.90
C GLY A 690 3.39 8.81 43.84
N LYS A 691 4.63 8.50 44.25
CA LYS A 691 5.86 8.62 43.42
C LYS A 691 5.94 7.70 42.19
N ASN A 692 5.02 6.72 42.06
CA ASN A 692 5.07 5.65 41.04
C ASN A 692 3.76 5.50 40.25
N ALA A 693 2.97 6.56 40.09
CA ALA A 693 1.76 6.51 39.28
C ALA A 693 2.09 6.07 37.84
N ARG A 694 1.46 4.98 37.36
CA ARG A 694 1.58 4.53 35.98
C ARG A 694 0.47 5.18 35.16
N VAL A 695 0.88 6.09 34.30
CA VAL A 695 -0.01 6.90 33.46
C VAL A 695 0.14 6.44 32.01
N GLU A 696 -0.95 6.41 31.25
CA GLU A 696 -0.83 6.26 29.81
C GLU A 696 -0.34 7.57 29.20
N VAL A 697 0.73 7.50 28.42
CA VAL A 697 1.39 8.70 27.89
C VAL A 697 1.52 8.61 26.38
N ARG A 698 1.08 9.66 25.69
CA ARG A 698 1.17 9.82 24.23
C ARG A 698 1.82 11.16 23.89
N PRO A 699 3.14 11.20 23.65
CA PRO A 699 3.77 12.38 23.09
C PRO A 699 3.18 12.73 21.73
N ASP A 700 2.94 14.02 21.50
CA ASP A 700 2.41 14.47 20.22
C ASP A 700 3.35 14.10 19.05
N ALA A 701 2.76 13.82 17.89
CA ALA A 701 3.52 13.40 16.73
C ALA A 701 4.32 14.55 16.09
N GLU A 702 3.82 15.79 16.17
CA GLU A 702 4.39 16.98 15.53
C GLU A 702 4.95 17.98 16.54
N ASN A 703 4.29 18.19 17.68
CA ASN A 703 4.69 19.17 18.69
C ASN A 703 5.60 18.54 19.77
N PRO A 704 6.90 18.88 19.83
CA PRO A 704 7.81 18.33 20.83
C PRO A 704 7.47 18.74 22.27
N HIS A 705 6.70 19.81 22.46
CA HIS A 705 6.39 20.40 23.76
C HIS A 705 5.02 20.02 24.30
N LEU A 706 4.35 19.05 23.65
CA LEU A 706 3.03 18.57 24.04
C LEU A 706 3.02 17.06 24.23
N VAL A 707 2.48 16.62 25.36
CA VAL A 707 2.29 15.21 25.70
C VAL A 707 0.89 15.03 26.27
N TYR A 708 0.16 14.01 25.84
CA TYR A 708 -1.13 13.65 26.44
C TYR A 708 -0.95 12.58 27.51
N ALA A 709 -1.59 12.78 28.66
CA ALA A 709 -1.56 11.89 29.81
C ALA A 709 -2.96 11.40 30.17
N GLY A 710 -3.12 10.10 30.40
CA GLY A 710 -4.40 9.50 30.82
C GLY A 710 -4.61 9.65 32.33
N VAL A 711 -5.47 10.56 32.77
CA VAL A 711 -5.80 10.81 34.18
C VAL A 711 -7.29 10.60 34.39
N ASN A 712 -7.67 9.74 35.35
CA ASN A 712 -9.08 9.46 35.69
C ASN A 712 -9.95 9.16 34.46
N ASN A 713 -9.45 8.33 33.54
CA ASN A 713 -10.11 7.97 32.28
C ASN A 713 -10.33 9.13 31.28
N HIS A 714 -9.56 10.22 31.40
CA HIS A 714 -9.56 11.35 30.48
C HIS A 714 -8.14 11.64 29.97
N TRP A 715 -8.03 12.14 28.75
CA TRP A 715 -6.77 12.64 28.21
C TRP A 715 -6.56 14.10 28.64
N VAL A 716 -5.42 14.37 29.26
CA VAL A 716 -5.00 15.71 29.70
C VAL A 716 -3.76 16.13 28.92
N SER A 717 -3.71 17.38 28.47
CA SER A 717 -2.53 17.95 27.81
C SER A 717 -1.50 18.41 28.83
N CYS A 718 -0.29 17.85 28.76
CA CYS A 718 0.86 18.27 29.56
C CYS A 718 1.85 19.00 28.65
N GLN A 719 2.29 20.18 29.08
CA GLN A 719 3.13 21.07 28.28
C GLN A 719 4.51 21.25 28.87
N SER A 720 5.50 21.49 28.02
CA SER A 720 6.86 21.87 28.44
C SER A 720 7.00 23.40 28.53
N ALA A 721 8.09 23.86 29.17
CA ALA A 721 8.36 25.29 29.37
C ALA A 721 8.43 26.13 28.08
N ARG A 722 8.79 25.53 26.93
CA ARG A 722 9.02 26.24 25.66
C ARG A 722 7.84 26.15 24.68
N ILE A 723 6.65 25.76 25.17
CA ILE A 723 5.46 25.65 24.33
C ILE A 723 5.07 26.99 23.68
N HIS A 724 5.14 28.11 24.41
CA HIS A 724 4.74 29.41 23.88
C HIS A 724 5.65 29.89 22.75
N GLU A 725 6.96 29.73 22.88
CA GLU A 725 7.91 30.02 21.78
C GLU A 725 7.56 29.23 20.52
N TYR A 726 7.27 27.93 20.68
CA TYR A 726 6.92 27.06 19.56
C TYR A 726 5.63 27.48 18.85
N LEU A 727 4.62 27.92 19.59
CA LEU A 727 3.35 28.37 19.02
C LEU A 727 3.49 29.65 18.18
N THR A 728 4.54 30.45 18.39
CA THR A 728 4.81 31.65 17.59
C THR A 728 5.47 31.35 16.23
N LEU A 729 6.00 30.15 16.04
CA LEU A 729 6.64 29.75 14.78
C LEU A 729 5.60 29.58 13.66
N ASP A 730 6.02 29.87 12.43
CA ASP A 730 5.25 29.54 11.23
C ASP A 730 5.14 28.01 11.06
N PRO A 731 4.23 27.49 10.20
CA PRO A 731 4.01 26.05 10.05
C PRO A 731 5.27 25.24 9.68
N ILE A 732 6.15 25.78 8.84
CA ILE A 732 7.39 25.10 8.46
C ILE A 732 8.39 25.21 9.61
N GLY A 733 8.47 26.36 10.27
CA GLY A 733 9.26 26.56 11.49
C GLY A 733 8.90 25.56 12.58
N GLN A 734 7.61 25.32 12.82
CA GLN A 734 7.13 24.30 13.76
C GLN A 734 7.58 22.89 13.37
N HIS A 735 7.53 22.56 12.08
CA HIS A 735 7.98 21.25 11.60
C HIS A 735 9.50 21.07 11.78
N VAL A 736 10.29 22.09 11.43
CA VAL A 736 11.75 22.08 11.56
C VAL A 736 12.17 22.02 13.02
N HIS A 737 11.55 22.81 13.88
CA HIS A 737 11.79 22.78 15.33
C HIS A 737 11.51 21.38 15.90
N ALA A 738 10.46 20.70 15.43
CA ALA A 738 10.19 19.33 15.81
C ALA A 738 11.29 18.34 15.35
N LEU A 739 11.81 18.50 14.14
CA LEU A 739 12.95 17.69 13.66
C LEU A 739 14.19 17.92 14.52
N GLU A 740 14.47 19.17 14.87
CA GLU A 740 15.64 19.52 15.67
C GLU A 740 15.55 19.05 17.13
N VAL A 741 14.35 19.07 17.73
CA VAL A 741 14.15 18.69 19.13
C VAL A 741 13.90 17.19 19.31
N ILE A 742 13.26 16.52 18.35
CA ILE A 742 12.88 15.11 18.47
C ILE A 742 13.86 14.21 17.72
N ASP A 743 14.13 14.54 16.46
CA ASP A 743 14.80 13.62 15.53
C ASP A 743 16.34 13.76 15.62
N ALA A 744 16.85 14.99 15.74
CA ALA A 744 18.28 15.29 15.80
C ALA A 744 18.94 15.10 17.18
N LEU A 745 18.23 14.54 18.18
CA LEU A 745 18.77 14.41 19.55
C LEU A 745 20.07 13.60 19.61
N LYS A 746 20.15 12.51 18.84
CA LYS A 746 21.38 11.69 18.77
C LYS A 746 22.53 12.47 18.15
N ASP A 747 22.23 13.18 17.07
CA ASP A 747 23.19 13.98 16.33
C ASP A 747 23.73 15.12 17.20
N LYS A 748 22.85 15.83 17.92
CA LYS A 748 23.21 16.86 18.91
C LYS A 748 24.08 16.33 20.04
N ARG A 749 23.82 15.12 20.53
CA ARG A 749 24.68 14.47 21.53
C ARG A 749 26.07 14.16 20.98
N ALA A 750 26.15 13.63 19.77
CA ALA A 750 27.42 13.38 19.11
C ALA A 750 28.20 14.67 18.85
N ILE A 751 27.51 15.75 18.43
CA ILE A 751 28.11 17.08 18.27
C ILE A 751 28.68 17.59 19.60
N LYS A 752 27.91 17.45 20.70
CA LYS A 752 28.36 17.87 22.03
C LYS A 752 29.57 17.05 22.50
N GLU A 753 29.55 15.74 22.33
CA GLU A 753 30.66 14.86 22.68
C GLU A 753 31.94 15.23 21.92
N GLN A 754 31.84 15.51 20.62
CA GLN A 754 32.97 15.98 19.81
C GLN A 754 33.48 17.37 20.25
N ALA A 755 32.58 18.28 20.64
CA ALA A 755 32.95 19.58 21.17
C ALA A 755 33.67 19.45 22.53
N ASP A 756 33.18 18.56 23.41
CA ASP A 756 33.80 18.26 24.70
C ASP A 756 35.19 17.63 24.51
N GLU A 757 35.36 16.70 23.55
CA GLU A 757 36.67 16.15 23.17
C GLU A 757 37.64 17.23 22.68
N SER A 758 37.15 18.16 21.85
CA SER A 758 37.94 19.28 21.34
C SER A 758 38.37 20.23 22.46
N LEU A 759 37.49 20.49 23.43
CA LEU A 759 37.83 21.28 24.62
C LEU A 759 38.94 20.59 25.44
N VAL A 760 38.84 19.27 25.65
CA VAL A 760 39.89 18.51 26.36
C VAL A 760 41.22 18.58 25.62
N ALA A 761 41.22 18.55 24.29
CA ALA A 761 42.44 18.72 23.49
C ALA A 761 43.05 20.11 23.66
N ILE A 762 42.23 21.17 23.62
CA ILE A 762 42.68 22.55 23.86
C ILE A 762 43.26 22.70 25.27
N ILE A 763 42.58 22.17 26.30
CA ILE A 763 43.08 22.20 27.69
C ILE A 763 44.45 21.54 27.77
N ARG A 764 44.63 20.35 27.18
CA ARG A 764 45.92 19.65 27.17
C ARG A 764 47.02 20.44 26.46
N GLU A 765 46.69 21.09 25.35
CA GLU A 765 47.64 21.94 24.62
C GLU A 765 48.04 23.16 25.45
N MET A 766 47.08 23.82 26.11
CA MET A 766 47.35 24.94 27.00
C MET A 766 48.15 24.55 28.25
N ASP A 767 47.83 23.41 28.87
CA ASP A 767 48.58 22.86 30.01
C ASP A 767 50.02 22.53 29.59
N SER A 768 50.22 21.95 28.41
CA SER A 768 51.55 21.71 27.86
C SER A 768 52.31 23.01 27.61
N LEU A 769 51.67 24.04 27.06
CA LEU A 769 52.29 25.37 26.88
C LEU A 769 52.63 26.05 28.22
N ALA A 770 51.83 25.82 29.26
CA ALA A 770 52.09 26.30 30.61
C ALA A 770 53.29 25.57 31.26
N GLU A 771 53.42 24.26 31.06
CA GLU A 771 54.58 23.48 31.52
C GLU A 771 55.89 23.92 30.85
N HIS A 772 55.84 24.43 29.62
CA HIS A 772 57.00 24.96 28.89
C HIS A 772 57.27 26.45 29.16
N SER A 773 56.40 27.13 29.92
CA SER A 773 56.58 28.51 30.33
C SER A 773 57.21 28.55 31.72
N GLU A 774 58.53 28.72 31.81
CA GLU A 774 59.23 29.00 33.08
C GLU A 774 58.83 30.38 33.62
N ILE A 775 57.68 30.46 34.29
CA ILE A 775 57.34 31.59 35.15
C ILE A 775 57.61 31.13 36.59
N PRO A 776 58.47 31.82 37.35
CA PRO A 776 58.78 31.42 38.72
C PRO A 776 57.51 31.52 39.58
N ALA A 777 57.06 30.39 40.10
CA ALA A 777 55.99 30.35 41.08
C ALA A 777 56.41 31.13 42.33
N LEU A 778 55.74 32.25 42.60
CA LEU A 778 55.96 33.06 43.79
C LEU A 778 55.25 32.36 44.97
N THR A 779 55.99 31.55 45.70
CA THR A 779 55.50 30.92 46.93
C THR A 779 55.36 32.00 48.01
N ILE A 780 54.17 32.58 48.13
CA ILE A 780 53.84 33.44 49.26
C ILE A 780 53.55 32.52 50.45
N ALA A 781 54.50 32.43 51.39
CA ALA A 781 54.26 31.80 52.68
C ALA A 781 53.17 32.60 53.44
N PRO A 782 52.15 31.95 54.03
CA PRO A 782 51.13 32.67 54.78
C PRO A 782 51.78 33.25 56.05
N GLN A 783 51.98 34.57 56.06
CA GLN A 783 52.17 35.29 57.31
C GLN A 783 50.83 35.29 58.05
N ILE A 784 50.72 34.40 59.05
CA ILE A 784 49.68 34.49 60.06
C ILE A 784 50.06 35.67 60.97
N GLU A 785 49.56 36.86 60.66
CA GLU A 785 49.47 37.94 61.64
C GLU A 785 48.18 37.73 62.46
N ALA A 786 48.37 37.40 63.74
CA ALA A 786 47.30 37.42 64.72
C ALA A 786 46.88 38.88 64.96
N GLY A 787 45.78 39.31 64.35
CA GLY A 787 45.31 40.70 64.45
C GLY A 787 43.84 40.89 64.07
N SER A 788 42.99 40.86 65.09
CA SER A 788 41.58 41.34 65.15
C SER A 788 40.55 40.68 64.22
N ASP A 789 39.79 39.76 64.81
CA ASP A 789 38.43 39.38 64.40
C ASP A 789 37.51 40.61 64.31
N GLN A 790 37.36 41.18 63.11
CA GLN A 790 36.14 41.90 62.75
C GLN A 790 35.70 41.53 61.34
N ASP A 791 34.69 40.67 61.30
CA ASP A 791 33.95 40.20 60.14
C ASP A 791 33.53 41.35 59.21
N ILE A 792 33.93 41.30 57.94
CA ILE A 792 33.53 42.26 56.88
C ILE A 792 32.00 42.38 56.77
N PHE A 793 31.27 41.31 57.08
CA PHE A 793 29.80 41.32 57.06
C PHE A 793 29.19 42.13 58.20
N SER A 794 29.93 42.35 59.30
CA SER A 794 29.50 43.24 60.39
C SER A 794 29.63 44.72 60.03
N ARG A 795 30.60 45.10 59.17
CA ARG A 795 30.73 46.47 58.63
C ARG A 795 29.66 46.81 57.59
N ILE A 796 29.24 45.85 56.77
CA ILE A 796 28.22 46.05 55.73
C ILE A 796 26.83 46.24 56.34
N ARG A 797 26.50 45.53 57.43
CA ARG A 797 25.18 45.66 58.11
C ARG A 797 24.89 47.04 58.69
N ASN A 798 25.92 47.81 59.04
CA ASN A 798 25.76 49.14 59.63
C ASN A 798 25.92 50.28 58.61
N SER A 799 26.07 49.96 57.32
CA SER A 799 26.16 50.98 56.26
C SER A 799 24.76 51.49 55.89
N ARG A 800 24.57 52.82 55.92
CA ARG A 800 23.31 53.46 55.50
C ARG A 800 23.21 53.44 53.98
N VAL A 801 22.11 52.89 53.47
CA VAL A 801 21.74 52.91 52.05
C VAL A 801 21.00 54.20 51.75
N GLU A 802 21.54 55.05 50.89
CA GLU A 802 20.80 56.19 50.34
C GLU A 802 20.10 55.78 49.03
N PRO A 803 18.79 56.05 48.87
CA PRO A 803 18.06 55.72 47.65
C PRO A 803 18.41 56.68 46.51
N LEU A 804 18.82 56.12 45.37
CA LEU A 804 19.05 56.90 44.14
C LEU A 804 17.70 57.33 43.54
N ALA A 805 17.50 58.63 43.38
CA ALA A 805 16.35 59.20 42.68
C ALA A 805 16.48 58.99 41.17
N VAL A 806 15.49 58.31 40.55
CA VAL A 806 15.42 58.13 39.10
C VAL A 806 14.39 59.12 38.54
N GLU A 807 14.84 60.06 37.72
CA GLU A 807 13.99 60.96 36.95
C GLU A 807 13.33 60.20 35.79
N ALA A 808 12.00 60.19 35.76
CA ALA A 808 11.20 59.65 34.66
C ALA A 808 11.28 60.55 33.43
N TRP A 809 11.43 59.95 32.24
CA TRP A 809 11.14 60.61 30.96
C TRP A 809 10.02 59.89 30.22
N ARG A 810 9.02 60.72 29.87
CA ARG A 810 7.70 60.44 29.30
C ARG A 810 7.72 60.06 27.81
N ASP A 811 6.62 59.43 27.41
CA ASP A 811 6.09 59.30 26.05
C ASP A 811 6.16 60.59 25.21
N GLN A 812 6.48 60.44 23.93
CA GLN A 812 6.01 61.32 22.86
C GLN A 812 5.27 60.49 21.80
N ARG A 813 4.15 61.07 21.36
CA ARG A 813 3.12 60.54 20.45
C ARG A 813 3.63 60.18 19.05
#